data_AF-A0A2S4JXD0-F1
#
_entry.id   AF-A0A2S4JXD0-F1
#
_cell.length_a   1.000
_cell.length_b   1.000
_cell.length_c   1.000
_cell.angle_alpha   90.00
_cell.angle_beta   90.00
_cell.angle_gamma   90.00
#
_symmetry.space_group_name_H-M   'P 1'
#
loop_
_entity.id
_entity.type
_entity.pdbx_description
1 polymer ?
#
loop_
_entity_poly.entity_id
_entity_poly.type
_entity_poly.pdbx_seq_one_letter_code
_entity_poly.pdbx_strand_id
1 'polypeptide(L)'
;MNEARELLLAGRHGDAARIYLSLGELQRDRFEGRGYSDIFVNQVDRALVRLDEAGADFLEMIEPYLEVSEPLRAAVLEGPVPVGADFFSEYLVRGSELYEVFERTRTLSQDLLVLRSQVALQFPDDPVDWYLNFQDIFLRGRPDLRNQEGLVAVVARFYDLPLAEVASRSRDQALEAHQRGDEFLAGDVLPQAIEAYEVASDAALAWERIEGLRVGLFEPDLPSREIVETRGAREAGPALTGRIRKESSRNRAVLAETLRGLPVVSEEERGLAGELRSRKEQIQDVIEEMQEHHQIWRERAATFRLFPEEHLAEIDLAPLDDLLAETGERLEGSISRTRELAVAISLLETAEVPLVIARSREVLSETALLLEGVEEPLEDDHFQSDDLAQPDGLERPSRDLVRIARYPDEAAERLALLEGLEEDRDYVSSSPPVQAELLRLAALQQDLNELALVGAEKSSEAAGLIAEARVREEEGFTRIADARAAIAAMRIDAARRNWEAARDAFFDSLELREEETLRASADREIAAVGQELLELENVLVVQRVRELLNRAENQYNQDEYVAARDTLLQAQQTWEQTNIEPNSEIDRLLILATAALSLEEGRELSPSDPLFPVLGNYLSLAREDYNRGVLLFRQGREDEANRLFDRSIENLRNVRDVRPLNWDARILELRIVQLRDADEFENIFATRYNQALARLDQAGPLEVYSELEALAEINPDYPGLQAQLRRLEIALNLRPDPADQQRIARAQQLYNEARRLSGGSRDQVVVAVSLLEDAVGLNPGNRDVRFLLDELRIRLGGRAAVALSTTDEQQYRRAETLFQQGQVVQAFAITERLLSNPENQGYPPLVDLRRRIGLRLGI
;
A
#
# COMPACT_ATOMS: atom_id res chain seq x y z
N MET A 1 41.77 16.27 113.08
CA MET A 1 42.12 15.11 112.23
C MET A 1 40.93 14.25 111.83
N ASN A 2 40.24 13.55 112.76
CA ASN A 2 39.10 12.70 112.39
C ASN A 2 37.95 13.50 111.74
N GLU A 3 37.61 14.66 112.31
CA GLU A 3 36.60 15.58 111.77
C GLU A 3 36.90 16.02 110.32
N ALA A 4 38.14 16.43 110.03
CA ALA A 4 38.56 16.82 108.68
C ALA A 4 38.43 15.67 107.66
N ARG A 5 38.71 14.43 108.08
CA ARG A 5 38.58 13.26 107.21
C ARG A 5 37.12 12.94 106.90
N GLU A 6 36.21 13.08 107.88
CA GLU A 6 34.78 12.89 107.66
C GLU A 6 34.23 13.91 106.66
N LEU A 7 34.67 15.16 106.74
CA LEU A 7 34.32 16.20 105.77
C LEU A 7 34.82 15.89 104.37
N LEU A 8 36.06 15.39 104.23
CA LEU A 8 36.61 14.95 102.94
C LEU A 8 35.78 13.82 102.31
N LEU A 9 35.39 12.81 103.10
CA LEU A 9 34.57 11.70 102.61
C LEU A 9 33.16 12.14 102.22
N ALA A 10 32.65 13.20 102.83
CA ALA A 10 31.36 13.81 102.49
C ALA A 10 31.42 14.77 101.29
N GLY A 11 32.57 14.87 100.59
CA GLY A 11 32.75 15.79 99.47
C GLY A 11 32.91 17.27 99.87
N ARG A 12 33.03 17.56 101.18
CA ARG A 12 33.23 18.91 101.72
C ARG A 12 34.72 19.26 101.75
N HIS A 13 35.33 19.28 100.56
CA HIS A 13 36.78 19.40 100.38
C HIS A 13 37.36 20.68 101.00
N GLY A 14 36.74 21.84 100.77
CA GLY A 14 37.23 23.11 101.35
C GLY A 14 37.17 23.16 102.88
N ASP A 15 36.13 22.58 103.48
CA ASP A 15 36.01 22.54 104.94
C ASP A 15 37.08 21.62 105.57
N ALA A 16 37.36 20.47 104.92
CA ALA A 16 38.43 19.57 105.34
C ALA A 16 39.81 20.25 105.28
N ALA A 17 40.12 20.96 104.20
CA ALA A 17 41.37 21.69 104.04
C ALA A 17 41.59 22.75 105.13
N ARG A 18 40.57 23.55 105.45
CA ARG A 18 40.65 24.57 106.52
C ARG A 18 41.03 23.98 107.87
N ILE A 19 40.48 22.82 108.23
CA ILE A 19 40.81 22.17 109.51
C ILE A 19 42.27 21.73 109.53
N TYR A 20 42.79 21.14 108.44
CA TYR A 20 44.20 20.70 108.41
C TYR A 20 45.18 21.87 108.58
N LEU A 21 44.93 23.00 107.90
CA LEU A 21 45.78 24.18 107.99
C LEU A 21 45.76 24.79 109.41
N SER A 22 44.61 24.84 110.06
CA SER A 22 44.47 25.44 111.40
C SER A 22 45.29 24.78 112.52
N LEU A 23 45.75 23.53 112.31
CA LEU A 23 46.49 22.79 113.31
C LEU A 23 48.00 23.11 113.30
N GLY A 24 48.46 23.95 112.37
CA GLY A 24 49.87 24.23 112.09
C GLY A 24 50.70 24.89 113.20
N GLU A 25 50.09 25.38 114.29
CA GLU A 25 50.81 26.00 115.41
C GLU A 25 51.14 25.01 116.56
N LEU A 26 50.64 23.77 116.47
CA LEU A 26 50.73 22.80 117.56
C LEU A 26 52.17 22.34 117.84
N GLN A 27 52.68 22.59 119.06
CA GLN A 27 54.06 22.32 119.52
C GLN A 27 55.13 23.31 119.04
N ARG A 28 54.76 24.47 118.47
CA ARG A 28 55.73 25.48 118.01
C ARG A 28 56.67 25.97 119.11
N ASP A 29 56.15 26.30 120.29
CA ASP A 29 56.97 26.76 121.43
C ASP A 29 58.08 25.77 121.79
N ARG A 30 57.81 24.46 121.61
CA ARG A 30 58.78 23.39 121.88
C ARG A 30 59.86 23.32 120.80
N PHE A 31 59.48 23.55 119.54
CA PHE A 31 60.43 23.65 118.42
C PHE A 31 61.38 24.84 118.63
N GLU A 32 60.85 26.00 118.99
CA GLU A 32 61.64 27.22 119.24
C GLU A 32 62.57 27.07 120.45
N GLY A 33 62.11 26.41 121.52
CA GLY A 33 62.88 26.19 122.75
C GLY A 33 64.00 25.14 122.65
N ARG A 34 64.13 24.44 121.52
CA ARG A 34 65.04 23.28 121.37
C ARG A 34 66.47 23.64 121.00
N GLY A 35 66.73 24.91 120.68
CA GLY A 35 68.08 25.41 120.37
C GLY A 35 68.61 24.99 118.99
N TYR A 36 67.72 24.86 118.00
CA TYR A 36 68.12 24.64 116.61
C TYR A 36 68.96 25.79 116.05
N SER A 37 69.76 25.50 115.02
CA SER A 37 70.46 26.57 114.28
C SER A 37 69.45 27.46 113.55
N ASP A 38 69.74 28.76 113.48
CA ASP A 38 68.89 29.73 112.77
C ASP A 38 68.65 29.33 111.30
N ILE A 39 69.61 28.66 110.65
CA ILE A 39 69.46 28.19 109.27
C ILE A 39 68.33 27.16 109.16
N PHE A 40 68.28 26.20 110.08
CA PHE A 40 67.27 25.14 110.08
C PHE A 40 65.88 25.69 110.42
N VAL A 41 65.79 26.57 111.42
CA VAL A 41 64.55 27.28 111.78
C VAL A 41 64.00 28.03 110.56
N ASN A 42 64.84 28.81 109.88
CA ASN A 42 64.45 29.55 108.68
C ASN A 42 64.05 28.66 107.48
N GLN A 43 64.51 27.40 107.41
CA GLN A 43 64.09 26.45 106.38
C GLN A 43 62.70 25.88 106.69
N VAL A 44 62.45 25.56 107.96
CA VAL A 44 61.14 25.12 108.45
C VAL A 44 60.09 26.22 108.26
N ASP A 45 60.37 27.44 108.72
CA ASP A 45 59.45 28.57 108.57
C ASP A 45 59.08 28.82 107.11
N ARG A 46 60.07 28.74 106.19
CA ARG A 46 59.81 28.87 104.75
C ARG A 46 58.92 27.76 104.18
N ALA A 47 59.11 26.51 104.62
CA ALA A 47 58.26 25.42 104.17
C ALA A 47 56.81 25.57 104.66
N LEU A 48 56.63 26.13 105.85
CA LEU A 48 55.30 26.35 106.45
C LEU A 48 54.57 27.53 105.83
N VAL A 49 55.26 28.64 105.57
CA VAL A 49 54.66 29.76 104.81
C VAL A 49 54.15 29.27 103.46
N ARG A 50 54.93 28.46 102.74
CA ARG A 50 54.49 27.89 101.46
C ARG A 50 53.33 26.89 101.59
N LEU A 51 53.24 26.17 102.71
CA LEU A 51 52.13 25.27 102.99
C LEU A 51 50.83 26.06 103.21
N ASP A 52 50.90 27.14 103.98
CA ASP A 52 49.76 28.04 104.19
C ASP A 52 49.34 28.72 102.88
N GLU A 53 50.29 29.17 102.06
CA GLU A 53 50.03 29.71 100.71
C GLU A 53 49.33 28.69 99.80
N ALA A 54 49.86 27.46 99.68
CA ALA A 54 49.24 26.42 98.85
C ALA A 54 47.84 26.03 99.34
N GLY A 55 47.64 26.03 100.65
CA GLY A 55 46.34 25.79 101.27
C GLY A 55 45.34 26.92 101.01
N ALA A 56 45.78 28.17 101.08
CA ALA A 56 44.96 29.33 100.78
C ALA A 56 44.57 29.36 99.29
N ASP A 57 45.53 29.17 98.39
CA ASP A 57 45.29 29.09 96.94
C ASP A 57 44.23 28.03 96.61
N PHE A 58 44.32 26.83 97.21
CA PHE A 58 43.31 25.79 97.03
C PHE A 58 41.91 26.23 97.47
N LEU A 59 41.80 26.90 98.62
CA LEU A 59 40.52 27.37 99.16
C LEU A 59 39.90 28.48 98.31
N GLU A 60 40.71 29.31 97.67
CA GLU A 60 40.25 30.34 96.72
C GLU A 60 39.78 29.72 95.38
N MET A 61 40.39 28.61 94.95
CA MET A 61 40.14 28.01 93.64
C MET A 61 38.99 26.97 93.60
N ILE A 62 38.54 26.44 94.74
CA ILE A 62 37.49 25.41 94.78
C ILE A 62 36.16 25.88 94.17
N GLU A 63 35.63 27.02 94.63
CA GLU A 63 34.30 27.47 94.21
C GLU A 63 34.24 27.82 92.71
N PRO A 64 35.21 28.57 92.15
CA PRO A 64 35.24 28.83 90.70
C PRO A 64 35.30 27.56 89.84
N TYR A 65 36.01 26.52 90.27
CA TYR A 65 36.08 25.25 89.53
C TYR A 65 34.75 24.49 89.54
N LEU A 66 34.03 24.50 90.67
CA LEU A 66 32.70 23.88 90.76
C LEU A 66 31.72 24.50 89.76
N GLU A 67 31.69 25.83 89.68
CA GLU A 67 30.79 26.55 88.76
C GLU A 67 31.00 26.15 87.29
N VAL A 68 32.26 26.07 86.85
CA VAL A 68 32.58 25.71 85.45
C VAL A 68 32.35 24.22 85.15
N SER A 69 32.41 23.35 86.17
CA SER A 69 32.16 21.91 86.00
C SER A 69 30.69 21.52 85.91
N GLU A 70 29.76 22.40 86.27
CA GLU A 70 28.33 22.09 86.40
C GLU A 70 27.67 21.60 85.09
N PRO A 71 27.95 22.17 83.90
CA PRO A 71 27.34 21.69 82.64
C PRO A 71 27.73 20.26 82.28
N LEU A 72 28.97 19.84 82.58
CA LEU A 72 29.39 18.44 82.39
C LEU A 72 28.65 17.53 83.36
N ARG A 73 28.47 17.96 84.62
CA ARG A 73 27.70 17.20 85.62
C ARG A 73 26.21 17.09 85.25
N ALA A 74 25.63 18.11 84.63
CA ALA A 74 24.24 18.07 84.15
C ALA A 74 24.08 17.16 82.91
N ALA A 75 25.06 17.15 82.00
CA ALA A 75 25.07 16.28 80.82
C ALA A 75 25.04 14.78 81.18
N VAL A 76 25.49 14.41 82.38
CA VAL A 76 25.35 13.05 82.94
C VAL A 76 23.88 12.62 83.01
N LEU A 77 22.95 13.55 83.28
CA LEU A 77 21.56 13.25 83.58
C LEU A 77 20.58 13.55 82.44
N GLU A 78 20.82 14.59 81.64
CA GLU A 78 19.75 15.21 80.83
C GLU A 78 19.97 15.26 79.31
N GLY A 79 21.09 14.79 78.78
CA GLY A 79 21.35 14.82 77.34
C GLY A 79 22.47 15.79 76.95
N PRO A 80 22.57 16.17 75.66
CA PRO A 80 23.83 16.14 74.95
C PRO A 80 24.87 17.09 75.55
N VAL A 81 26.09 16.55 75.62
CA VAL A 81 27.29 17.21 76.15
C VAL A 81 27.45 18.59 75.51
N PRO A 82 27.68 19.66 76.30
CA PRO A 82 27.91 20.99 75.75
C PRO A 82 29.12 20.96 74.82
N VAL A 83 28.90 21.22 73.53
CA VAL A 83 29.95 21.17 72.49
C VAL A 83 30.51 22.54 72.10
N GLY A 84 30.19 23.58 72.88
CA GLY A 84 30.73 24.92 72.67
C GLY A 84 32.23 24.98 72.95
N ALA A 85 33.01 25.51 72.01
CA ALA A 85 34.46 25.69 72.18
C ALA A 85 34.79 26.56 73.41
N ASP A 86 33.93 27.54 73.72
CA ASP A 86 34.09 28.44 74.86
C ASP A 86 33.99 27.70 76.20
N PHE A 87 33.03 26.76 76.32
CA PHE A 87 32.85 25.93 77.51
C PHE A 87 34.10 25.11 77.81
N PHE A 88 34.62 24.41 76.80
CA PHE A 88 35.80 23.56 76.97
C PHE A 88 37.08 24.36 77.24
N SER A 89 37.18 25.56 76.66
CA SER A 89 38.31 26.46 76.90
C SER A 89 38.34 26.93 78.36
N GLU A 90 37.19 27.36 78.90
CA GLU A 90 37.07 27.82 80.29
C GLU A 90 37.30 26.68 81.29
N TYR A 91 36.75 25.49 81.02
CA TYR A 91 36.95 24.30 81.84
C TYR A 91 38.43 23.90 81.90
N LEU A 92 39.12 23.90 80.76
CA LEU A 92 40.53 23.55 80.69
C LEU A 92 41.41 24.51 81.49
N VAL A 93 41.15 25.83 81.38
CA VAL A 93 41.89 26.87 82.13
C VAL A 93 41.76 26.67 83.64
N ARG A 94 40.54 26.56 84.16
CA ARG A 94 40.30 26.36 85.61
C ARG A 94 40.85 25.03 86.13
N GLY A 95 40.75 23.98 85.32
CA GLY A 95 41.34 22.69 85.64
C GLY A 95 42.86 22.74 85.77
N SER A 96 43.54 23.43 84.86
CA SER A 96 45.00 23.60 84.92
C SER A 96 45.46 24.39 86.15
N GLU A 97 44.77 25.48 86.53
CA GLU A 97 45.09 26.27 87.74
C GLU A 97 45.06 25.41 89.02
N LEU A 98 44.02 24.59 89.15
CA LEU A 98 43.85 23.69 90.31
C LEU A 98 44.90 22.57 90.34
N TYR A 99 45.28 22.05 89.17
CA TYR A 99 46.34 21.04 89.05
C TYR A 99 47.71 21.59 89.50
N GLU A 100 48.02 22.87 89.20
CA GLU A 100 49.24 23.51 89.70
C GLU A 100 49.28 23.60 91.23
N VAL A 101 48.14 23.86 91.89
CA VAL A 101 48.03 23.85 93.37
C VAL A 101 48.29 22.45 93.93
N PHE A 102 47.75 21.41 93.28
CA PHE A 102 47.99 20.03 93.66
C PHE A 102 49.49 19.68 93.63
N GLU A 103 50.15 19.99 92.52
CA GLU A 103 51.58 19.69 92.37
C GLU A 103 52.44 20.47 93.38
N ARG A 104 52.15 21.76 93.61
CA ARG A 104 52.85 22.55 94.65
C ARG A 104 52.70 21.93 96.04
N THR A 105 51.49 21.52 96.41
CA THR A 105 51.20 20.86 97.70
C THR A 105 51.97 19.54 97.83
N ARG A 106 52.04 18.77 96.73
CA ARG A 106 52.78 17.50 96.66
C ARG A 106 54.29 17.70 96.83
N THR A 107 54.88 18.73 96.21
CA THR A 107 56.30 19.08 96.36
C THR A 107 56.63 19.51 97.78
N LEU A 108 55.83 20.39 98.40
CA LEU A 108 56.02 20.83 99.79
C LEU A 108 56.03 19.68 100.78
N SER A 109 55.18 18.70 100.50
CA SER A 109 55.13 17.42 101.19
C SER A 109 56.49 16.73 101.25
N GLN A 110 57.24 16.76 100.15
CA GLN A 110 58.56 16.14 100.05
C GLN A 110 59.60 16.96 100.83
N ASP A 111 59.54 18.28 100.74
CA ASP A 111 60.45 19.19 101.47
C ASP A 111 60.35 18.99 103.00
N LEU A 112 59.13 18.93 103.56
CA LEU A 112 58.93 18.71 105.00
C LEU A 112 59.46 17.35 105.47
N LEU A 113 59.34 16.31 104.64
CA LEU A 113 59.92 15.00 104.95
C LEU A 113 61.44 15.06 105.04
N VAL A 114 62.07 15.82 104.14
CA VAL A 114 63.53 16.02 104.15
C VAL A 114 63.94 16.74 105.43
N LEU A 115 63.27 17.84 105.80
CA LEU A 115 63.57 18.58 107.03
C LEU A 115 63.44 17.70 108.28
N ARG A 116 62.39 16.88 108.36
CA ARG A 116 62.20 15.93 109.46
C ARG A 116 63.33 14.91 109.55
N SER A 117 63.82 14.40 108.42
CA SER A 117 64.92 13.44 108.41
C SER A 117 66.25 14.06 108.88
N GLN A 118 66.46 15.37 108.68
CA GLN A 118 67.64 16.08 109.18
C GLN A 118 67.66 16.19 110.71
N VAL A 119 66.50 16.35 111.37
CA VAL A 119 66.43 16.37 112.85
C VAL A 119 66.97 15.08 113.44
N ALA A 120 66.54 13.95 112.91
CA ALA A 120 66.96 12.64 113.39
C ALA A 120 68.47 12.41 113.27
N LEU A 121 69.11 13.06 112.29
CA LEU A 121 70.56 13.01 112.08
C LEU A 121 71.32 13.93 113.05
N GLN A 122 70.80 15.13 113.33
CA GLN A 122 71.48 16.12 114.19
C GLN A 122 71.33 15.81 115.68
N PHE A 123 70.19 15.24 116.10
CA PHE A 123 69.88 14.97 117.49
C PHE A 123 69.55 13.47 117.67
N PRO A 124 70.53 12.56 117.56
CA PRO A 124 70.26 11.13 117.59
C PRO A 124 69.66 10.63 118.93
N ASP A 125 69.98 11.29 120.05
CA ASP A 125 69.44 10.97 121.38
C ASP A 125 68.02 11.53 121.61
N ASP A 126 67.59 12.47 120.78
CA ASP A 126 66.22 12.99 120.73
C ASP A 126 65.86 13.23 119.25
N PRO A 127 65.60 12.17 118.46
CA PRO A 127 65.53 12.28 117.00
C PRO A 127 64.18 12.78 116.49
N VAL A 128 63.22 13.03 117.40
CA VAL A 128 61.85 13.40 117.06
C VAL A 128 61.60 14.85 117.44
N ASP A 129 61.39 15.67 116.41
CA ASP A 129 60.72 16.94 116.56
C ASP A 129 59.21 16.76 116.34
N TRP A 130 58.43 17.03 117.39
CA TRP A 130 56.99 16.82 117.35
C TRP A 130 56.26 17.86 116.49
N TYR A 131 56.80 19.07 116.37
CA TYR A 131 56.22 20.11 115.52
C TYR A 131 56.27 19.67 114.06
N LEU A 132 57.44 19.33 113.53
CA LEU A 132 57.60 18.86 112.15
C LEU A 132 56.84 17.56 111.85
N ASN A 133 56.73 16.66 112.83
CA ASN A 133 55.95 15.44 112.68
C ASN A 133 54.45 15.73 112.54
N PHE A 134 53.92 16.70 113.31
CA PHE A 134 52.54 17.13 113.17
C PHE A 134 52.28 17.79 111.80
N GLN A 135 53.23 18.57 111.25
CA GLN A 135 53.10 19.16 109.91
C GLN A 135 53.03 18.10 108.80
N ASP A 136 53.89 17.07 108.85
CA ASP A 136 53.83 15.94 107.91
C ASP A 136 52.46 15.24 107.99
N ILE A 137 51.95 15.05 109.20
CA ILE A 137 50.63 14.43 109.43
C ILE A 137 49.49 15.30 108.89
N PHE A 138 49.54 16.63 109.03
CA PHE A 138 48.48 17.51 108.52
C PHE A 138 48.49 17.62 107.00
N LEU A 139 49.68 17.56 106.40
CA LEU A 139 49.85 17.66 104.96
C LEU A 139 49.58 16.32 104.23
N ARG A 140 50.12 15.21 104.73
CA ARG A 140 50.05 13.88 104.08
C ARG A 140 49.06 12.91 104.71
N GLY A 141 48.59 13.23 105.91
CA GLY A 141 47.81 12.34 106.74
C GLY A 141 48.69 11.50 107.68
N ARG A 142 48.02 10.88 108.67
CA ARG A 142 48.66 9.89 109.55
C ARG A 142 49.23 8.75 108.70
N PRO A 143 50.33 8.11 109.15
CA PRO A 143 51.04 7.08 108.37
C PRO A 143 50.12 5.99 107.79
N ASP A 144 49.15 5.51 108.57
CA ASP A 144 48.22 4.44 108.18
C ASP A 144 47.10 4.90 107.24
N LEU A 145 46.95 6.22 107.05
CA LEU A 145 45.88 6.86 106.28
C LEU A 145 46.40 7.83 105.22
N ARG A 146 47.68 7.70 104.83
CA ARG A 146 48.25 8.52 103.75
C ARG A 146 47.40 8.44 102.49
N ASN A 147 47.23 9.58 101.81
CA ASN A 147 46.38 9.76 100.62
C ASN A 147 44.86 9.59 100.85
N GLN A 148 44.43 9.32 102.08
CA GLN A 148 43.01 9.29 102.46
C GLN A 148 42.63 10.43 103.43
N GLU A 149 43.62 11.13 103.96
CA GLU A 149 43.47 12.28 104.83
C GLU A 149 44.69 13.22 104.67
N GLY A 150 44.57 14.43 105.20
CA GLY A 150 45.57 15.50 105.00
C GLY A 150 45.33 16.29 103.72
N LEU A 151 45.98 17.45 103.61
CA LEU A 151 45.74 18.41 102.53
C LEU A 151 45.96 17.81 101.12
N VAL A 152 46.98 16.98 100.90
CA VAL A 152 47.25 16.34 99.59
C VAL A 152 46.05 15.50 99.12
N ALA A 153 45.42 14.74 100.01
CA ALA A 153 44.29 13.87 99.67
C ALA A 153 43.02 14.67 99.31
N VAL A 154 42.86 15.84 99.93
CA VAL A 154 41.73 16.73 99.65
C VAL A 154 41.80 17.27 98.23
N VAL A 155 42.97 17.77 97.81
CA VAL A 155 43.15 18.36 96.47
C VAL A 155 43.04 17.30 95.37
N ALA A 156 43.62 16.11 95.57
CA ALA A 156 43.63 15.04 94.56
C ALA A 156 42.23 14.54 94.17
N ARG A 157 41.32 14.36 95.14
CA ARG A 157 40.00 13.76 94.89
C ARG A 157 39.02 14.67 94.14
N PHE A 158 39.24 15.97 94.20
CA PHE A 158 38.29 16.96 93.72
C PHE A 158 38.36 17.16 92.19
N TYR A 159 39.47 16.77 91.55
CA TYR A 159 39.81 17.17 90.17
C TYR A 159 39.40 16.16 89.05
N ASP A 160 39.33 14.84 89.27
CA ASP A 160 39.17 13.82 88.19
C ASP A 160 37.72 13.33 87.94
N LEU A 161 36.86 13.40 88.96
CA LEU A 161 35.60 12.65 88.98
C LEU A 161 34.59 13.00 87.86
N PRO A 162 34.36 14.28 87.47
CA PRO A 162 33.29 14.61 86.53
C PRO A 162 33.52 14.14 85.08
N LEU A 163 34.76 14.18 84.57
CA LEU A 163 35.06 13.88 83.16
C LEU A 163 34.92 12.39 82.83
N ALA A 164 35.37 11.53 83.74
CA ALA A 164 35.32 10.08 83.56
C ALA A 164 33.87 9.55 83.48
N GLU A 165 32.94 10.16 84.24
CA GLU A 165 31.54 9.72 84.27
C GLU A 165 30.80 10.05 82.96
N VAL A 166 31.00 11.26 82.40
CA VAL A 166 30.33 11.68 81.17
C VAL A 166 30.81 10.87 79.97
N ALA A 167 32.12 10.63 79.85
CA ALA A 167 32.69 9.85 78.75
C ALA A 167 32.09 8.43 78.70
N SER A 168 32.07 7.72 79.83
CA SER A 168 31.54 6.35 79.86
C SER A 168 30.10 6.26 79.37
N ARG A 169 29.24 7.22 79.72
CA ARG A 169 27.83 7.21 79.30
C ARG A 169 27.66 7.45 77.80
N SER A 170 28.39 8.40 77.21
CA SER A 170 28.30 8.68 75.78
C SER A 170 28.71 7.47 74.93
N ARG A 171 29.73 6.71 75.36
CA ARG A 171 30.13 5.46 74.71
C ARG A 171 29.00 4.42 74.74
N ASP A 172 28.42 4.19 75.92
CA ASP A 172 27.42 3.14 76.10
C ASP A 172 26.14 3.44 75.28
N GLN A 173 25.74 4.71 75.19
CA GLN A 173 24.64 5.17 74.33
C GLN A 173 24.91 4.90 72.83
N ALA A 174 26.15 5.12 72.38
CA ALA A 174 26.53 4.92 70.99
C ALA A 174 26.42 3.45 70.57
N LEU A 175 26.90 2.54 71.42
CA LEU A 175 26.86 1.09 71.19
C LEU A 175 25.42 0.56 71.18
N GLU A 176 24.58 0.98 72.13
CA GLU A 176 23.20 0.53 72.22
C GLU A 176 22.37 0.95 70.99
N ALA A 177 22.53 2.20 70.55
CA ALA A 177 21.83 2.71 69.38
C ALA A 177 22.27 2.00 68.09
N HIS A 178 23.56 1.66 67.97
CA HIS A 178 24.09 0.93 66.81
C HIS A 178 23.51 -0.48 66.72
N GLN A 179 23.47 -1.20 67.84
CA GLN A 179 22.89 -2.54 67.91
C GLN A 179 21.40 -2.55 67.55
N ARG A 180 20.62 -1.57 68.00
CA ARG A 180 19.21 -1.43 67.59
C ARG A 180 19.07 -1.21 66.09
N GLY A 181 19.98 -0.44 65.49
CA GLY A 181 20.02 -0.24 64.04
C GLY A 181 20.20 -1.55 63.29
N ASP A 182 21.13 -2.39 63.74
CA ASP A 182 21.38 -3.71 63.15
C ASP A 182 20.16 -4.65 63.26
N GLU A 183 19.46 -4.63 64.39
CA GLU A 183 18.23 -5.40 64.59
C GLU A 183 17.11 -4.96 63.63
N PHE A 184 16.90 -3.64 63.48
CA PHE A 184 15.90 -3.13 62.53
C PHE A 184 16.27 -3.43 61.08
N LEU A 185 17.55 -3.36 60.73
CA LEU A 185 18.03 -3.69 59.39
C LEU A 185 17.83 -5.18 59.07
N ALA A 186 18.13 -6.08 60.01
CA ALA A 186 17.89 -7.51 59.87
C ALA A 186 16.39 -7.84 59.74
N GLY A 187 15.53 -7.06 60.38
CA GLY A 187 14.07 -7.15 60.27
C GLY A 187 13.46 -6.49 59.03
N ASP A 188 14.26 -5.88 58.14
CA ASP A 188 13.82 -5.08 56.98
C ASP A 188 12.94 -3.87 57.37
N VAL A 189 13.09 -3.38 58.61
CA VAL A 189 12.35 -2.25 59.17
C VAL A 189 13.18 -0.97 58.94
N LEU A 190 13.35 -0.63 57.66
CA LEU A 190 14.35 0.34 57.19
C LEU A 190 14.23 1.75 57.82
N PRO A 191 13.03 2.35 58.02
CA PRO A 191 12.92 3.68 58.64
C PRO A 191 13.47 3.72 60.08
N GLN A 192 13.20 2.70 60.88
CA GLN A 192 13.65 2.60 62.27
C GLN A 192 15.15 2.27 62.35
N ALA A 193 15.68 1.51 61.39
CA ALA A 193 17.13 1.28 61.26
C ALA A 193 17.87 2.62 61.02
N ILE A 194 17.37 3.45 60.10
CA ILE A 194 17.92 4.77 59.77
C ILE A 194 18.02 5.66 61.01
N GLU A 195 16.95 5.72 61.82
CA GLU A 195 16.89 6.55 63.04
C GLU A 195 17.87 6.06 64.12
N ALA A 196 17.92 4.74 64.37
CA ALA A 196 18.80 4.16 65.38
C ALA A 196 20.30 4.40 65.06
N TYR A 197 20.68 4.26 63.78
CA TYR A 197 22.06 4.53 63.37
C TYR A 197 22.47 6.01 63.42
N GLU A 198 21.52 6.94 63.36
CA GLU A 198 21.77 8.37 63.56
C GLU A 198 22.17 8.66 65.01
N VAL A 199 21.38 8.15 65.97
CA VAL A 199 21.66 8.29 67.41
C VAL A 199 23.01 7.67 67.78
N ALA A 200 23.36 6.53 67.18
CA ALA A 200 24.65 5.87 67.39
C ALA A 200 25.83 6.77 66.98
N SER A 201 25.71 7.42 65.82
CA SER A 201 26.75 8.29 65.28
C SER A 201 26.99 9.52 66.18
N ASP A 202 25.92 10.15 66.65
CA ASP A 202 26.01 11.39 67.43
C ASP A 202 26.62 11.15 68.82
N ALA A 203 26.25 10.06 69.48
CA ALA A 203 26.78 9.69 70.80
C ALA A 203 28.28 9.32 70.74
N ALA A 204 28.73 8.66 69.67
CA ALA A 204 30.14 8.33 69.46
C ALA A 204 31.02 9.58 69.35
N LEU A 205 30.55 10.61 68.63
CA LEU A 205 31.26 11.88 68.48
C LEU A 205 31.39 12.65 69.81
N ALA A 206 30.37 12.59 70.67
CA ALA A 206 30.42 13.24 71.97
C ALA A 206 31.47 12.60 72.90
N TRP A 207 31.53 11.26 72.90
CA TRP A 207 32.52 10.51 73.66
C TRP A 207 33.96 10.87 73.26
N GLU A 208 34.25 10.87 71.96
CA GLU A 208 35.59 11.18 71.41
C GLU A 208 36.12 12.53 71.93
N ARG A 209 35.25 13.55 71.98
CA ARG A 209 35.62 14.89 72.43
C ARG A 209 35.95 14.95 73.92
N ILE A 210 35.20 14.25 74.77
CA ILE A 210 35.42 14.27 76.23
C ILE A 210 36.70 13.54 76.61
N GLU A 211 36.96 12.38 76.01
CA GLU A 211 38.20 11.64 76.24
C GLU A 211 39.42 12.45 75.77
N GLY A 212 39.30 13.18 74.65
CA GLY A 212 40.35 14.11 74.20
C GLY A 212 40.72 15.17 75.25
N LEU A 213 39.74 15.72 75.97
CA LEU A 213 39.97 16.72 77.02
C LEU A 213 40.58 16.12 78.29
N ARG A 214 40.09 14.95 78.70
CA ARG A 214 40.62 14.20 79.84
C ARG A 214 42.10 13.88 79.62
N VAL A 215 42.45 13.32 78.48
CA VAL A 215 43.87 13.05 78.15
C VAL A 215 44.71 14.32 78.21
N GLY A 216 44.23 15.43 77.64
CA GLY A 216 44.95 16.72 77.66
C GLY A 216 45.23 17.28 79.06
N LEU A 217 44.39 16.95 80.05
CA LEU A 217 44.49 17.46 81.43
C LEU A 217 45.27 16.55 82.39
N PHE A 218 45.24 15.23 82.19
CA PHE A 218 45.85 14.26 83.12
C PHE A 218 47.16 13.66 82.62
N GLU A 219 47.40 13.69 81.31
CA GLU A 219 48.57 13.09 80.67
C GLU A 219 49.19 14.07 79.63
N PRO A 220 49.55 15.31 80.02
CA PRO A 220 49.97 16.36 79.07
C PRO A 220 51.27 16.03 78.32
N ASP A 221 52.08 15.11 78.85
CA ASP A 221 53.34 14.65 78.25
C ASP A 221 53.15 13.52 77.21
N LEU A 222 51.92 12.99 77.05
CA LEU A 222 51.58 11.99 76.04
C LEU A 222 50.86 12.68 74.86
N PRO A 223 51.18 12.34 73.59
CA PRO A 223 50.50 12.92 72.45
C PRO A 223 49.02 12.56 72.49
N SER A 224 48.15 13.55 72.72
CA SER A 224 46.70 13.39 72.83
C SER A 224 46.05 12.66 71.63
N ARG A 225 46.70 12.69 70.46
CA ARG A 225 46.30 11.95 69.25
C ARG A 225 46.45 10.44 69.39
N GLU A 226 47.52 9.95 70.00
CA GLU A 226 47.87 8.51 70.01
C GLU A 226 46.95 7.70 70.93
N ILE A 227 46.47 8.31 72.02
CA ILE A 227 45.56 7.68 73.00
C ILE A 227 44.11 7.70 72.51
N VAL A 228 43.67 8.80 71.88
CA VAL A 228 42.33 8.87 71.27
C VAL A 228 42.25 7.95 70.05
N GLU A 229 43.31 7.81 69.24
CA GLU A 229 43.30 6.87 68.11
C GLU A 229 43.30 5.39 68.55
N THR A 230 44.06 5.01 69.58
CA THR A 230 44.17 3.59 70.01
C THR A 230 43.07 3.11 70.97
N ARG A 231 42.57 3.98 71.84
CA ARG A 231 41.46 3.67 72.77
C ARG A 231 40.10 3.98 72.15
N GLY A 232 40.05 5.04 71.32
CA GLY A 232 38.94 5.47 70.48
C GLY A 232 38.36 4.36 69.60
N ALA A 233 39.25 3.82 68.77
CA ALA A 233 38.90 2.82 67.76
C ALA A 233 38.39 1.51 68.37
N ARG A 234 38.94 1.05 69.51
CA ARG A 234 38.51 -0.19 70.17
C ARG A 234 37.19 -0.08 70.93
N GLU A 235 36.90 1.07 71.52
CA GLU A 235 35.74 1.22 72.41
C GLU A 235 34.49 1.78 71.70
N ALA A 236 34.63 2.49 70.57
CA ALA A 236 33.51 3.06 69.81
C ALA A 236 33.49 2.70 68.30
N GLY A 237 34.41 1.84 67.82
CA GLY A 237 34.54 1.45 66.41
C GLY A 237 33.24 1.09 65.69
N PRO A 238 32.34 0.27 66.29
CA PRO A 238 31.04 -0.05 65.68
C PRO A 238 30.17 1.19 65.46
N ALA A 239 30.10 2.10 66.42
CA ALA A 239 29.24 3.29 66.34
C ALA A 239 29.70 4.29 65.25
N LEU A 240 31.00 4.31 64.90
CA LEU A 240 31.54 5.09 63.77
C LEU A 240 31.06 4.59 62.40
N THR A 241 30.55 3.36 62.30
CA THR A 241 29.94 2.80 61.07
C THR A 241 28.44 3.12 60.95
N GLY A 242 27.80 3.68 61.98
CA GLY A 242 26.36 3.99 61.98
C GLY A 242 25.95 4.84 60.78
N ARG A 243 26.75 5.85 60.43
CA ARG A 243 26.49 6.69 59.25
C ARG A 243 26.45 5.90 57.93
N ILE A 244 27.28 4.87 57.78
CA ILE A 244 27.32 4.01 56.58
C ILE A 244 26.06 3.14 56.52
N ARG A 245 25.71 2.52 57.65
CA ARG A 245 24.51 1.67 57.76
C ARG A 245 23.21 2.44 57.52
N LYS A 246 23.13 3.69 57.99
CA LYS A 246 22.02 4.62 57.73
C LYS A 246 21.79 4.85 56.23
N GLU A 247 22.84 5.20 55.48
CA GLU A 247 22.69 5.51 54.06
C GLU A 247 22.42 4.25 53.21
N SER A 248 23.00 3.10 53.56
CA SER A 248 22.68 1.82 52.91
C SER A 248 21.19 1.45 53.07
N SER A 249 20.65 1.62 54.27
CA SER A 249 19.24 1.34 54.57
C SER A 249 18.27 2.24 53.80
N ARG A 250 18.64 3.51 53.54
CA ARG A 250 17.85 4.44 52.71
C ARG A 250 17.74 3.97 51.25
N ASN A 251 18.85 3.58 50.64
CA ASN A 251 18.87 3.15 49.25
C ASN A 251 18.03 1.88 49.03
N ARG A 252 18.09 0.95 49.98
CA ARG A 252 17.28 -0.27 49.95
C ARG A 252 15.78 0.02 50.01
N ALA A 253 15.36 1.06 50.73
CA ALA A 253 13.96 1.44 50.89
C ALA A 253 13.36 2.02 49.60
N VAL A 254 14.09 2.91 48.92
CA VAL A 254 13.66 3.51 47.64
C VAL A 254 13.43 2.43 46.58
N LEU A 255 14.36 1.49 46.47
CA LEU A 255 14.33 0.42 45.46
C LEU A 255 13.18 -0.58 45.67
N ALA A 256 12.86 -0.92 46.93
CA ALA A 256 11.78 -1.84 47.25
C ALA A 256 10.40 -1.27 46.90
N GLU A 257 10.22 0.04 46.99
CA GLU A 257 8.96 0.71 46.67
C GLU A 257 8.71 0.78 45.16
N THR A 258 9.73 1.10 44.37
CA THR A 258 9.65 1.14 42.91
C THR A 258 9.28 -0.21 42.29
N LEU A 259 9.78 -1.32 42.86
CA LEU A 259 9.51 -2.67 42.35
C LEU A 259 8.09 -3.18 42.65
N ARG A 260 7.43 -2.70 43.71
CA ARG A 260 6.04 -3.08 44.03
C ARG A 260 5.01 -2.48 43.07
N GLY A 261 5.39 -1.47 42.30
CA GLY A 261 4.51 -0.77 41.36
C GLY A 261 4.38 -1.42 39.97
N LEU A 262 4.96 -2.60 39.70
CA LEU A 262 4.96 -3.22 38.37
C LEU A 262 3.79 -4.24 38.20
N PRO A 263 2.95 -4.15 37.15
CA PRO A 263 1.86 -5.10 36.90
C PRO A 263 2.33 -6.27 36.02
N VAL A 264 1.58 -7.36 36.09
CA VAL A 264 1.69 -8.50 35.17
C VAL A 264 0.81 -8.22 33.95
N VAL A 265 1.37 -8.35 32.74
CA VAL A 265 0.71 -8.04 31.46
C VAL A 265 -0.21 -9.19 31.01
N SER A 266 -1.38 -8.86 30.44
CA SER A 266 -2.32 -9.80 29.78
C SER A 266 -2.61 -9.43 28.31
N GLU A 267 -3.04 -10.41 27.52
CA GLU A 267 -3.07 -10.46 26.03
C GLU A 267 -4.07 -9.57 25.24
N GLU A 268 -4.75 -8.56 25.80
CA GLU A 268 -5.73 -7.77 24.99
C GLU A 268 -5.15 -6.44 24.44
N GLU A 269 -5.20 -6.31 23.11
CA GLU A 269 -4.23 -5.58 22.30
C GLU A 269 -4.70 -4.16 21.87
N ARG A 270 -3.75 -3.24 21.66
CA ARG A 270 -3.84 -1.80 21.31
C ARG A 270 -3.93 -0.77 22.43
N GLY A 271 -4.92 -0.83 23.33
CA GLY A 271 -4.92 0.07 24.49
C GLY A 271 -3.66 -0.09 25.35
N LEU A 272 -3.14 -1.31 25.35
CA LEU A 272 -1.92 -1.71 26.03
C LEU A 272 -0.66 -1.04 25.47
N ALA A 273 -0.57 -0.74 24.17
CA ALA A 273 0.66 -0.21 23.59
C ALA A 273 1.01 1.18 24.18
N GLY A 274 0.01 2.05 24.32
CA GLY A 274 0.17 3.34 25.00
C GLY A 274 0.50 3.20 26.49
N GLU A 275 -0.10 2.23 27.18
CA GLU A 275 0.17 1.96 28.60
C GLU A 275 1.58 1.36 28.81
N LEU A 276 2.02 0.44 27.94
CA LEU A 276 3.37 -0.13 27.92
C LEU A 276 4.42 0.92 27.57
N ARG A 277 4.11 1.87 26.66
CA ARG A 277 4.99 3.00 26.33
C ARG A 277 5.21 3.91 27.53
N SER A 278 4.14 4.32 28.20
CA SER A 278 4.24 5.07 29.46
C SER A 278 4.98 4.29 30.56
N ARG A 279 4.82 2.96 30.61
CA ARG A 279 5.56 2.09 31.56
C ARG A 279 7.04 2.03 31.26
N LYS A 280 7.41 1.93 29.98
CA LYS A 280 8.80 1.92 29.51
C LYS A 280 9.50 3.22 29.90
N GLU A 281 8.85 4.37 29.69
CA GLU A 281 9.36 5.68 30.11
C GLU A 281 9.62 5.73 31.63
N GLN A 282 8.68 5.26 32.45
CA GLN A 282 8.86 5.17 33.91
C GLN A 282 10.03 4.26 34.32
N ILE A 283 10.25 3.14 33.64
CA ILE A 283 11.37 2.24 33.92
C ILE A 283 12.70 2.87 33.47
N GLN A 284 12.71 3.61 32.37
CA GLN A 284 13.89 4.35 31.89
C GLN A 284 14.31 5.43 32.89
N ASP A 285 13.36 6.23 33.40
CA ASP A 285 13.63 7.24 34.44
C ASP A 285 14.28 6.61 35.69
N VAL A 286 13.78 5.44 36.12
CA VAL A 286 14.33 4.69 37.25
C VAL A 286 15.73 4.14 36.97
N ILE A 287 15.99 3.64 35.75
CA ILE A 287 17.31 3.15 35.35
C ILE A 287 18.34 4.29 35.42
N GLU A 288 17.97 5.49 34.99
CA GLU A 288 18.85 6.67 35.03
C GLU A 288 19.20 7.08 36.45
N GLU A 289 18.19 7.16 37.33
CA GLU A 289 18.38 7.46 38.74
C GLU A 289 19.30 6.41 39.40
N MET A 290 19.07 5.12 39.12
CA MET A 290 19.89 4.02 39.64
C MET A 290 21.34 4.06 39.12
N GLN A 291 21.56 4.40 37.85
CA GLN A 291 22.90 4.52 37.26
C GLN A 291 23.69 5.67 37.90
N GLU A 292 23.05 6.82 38.09
CA GLU A 292 23.65 7.98 38.75
C GLU A 292 24.02 7.66 40.21
N HIS A 293 23.10 7.07 40.97
CA HIS A 293 23.35 6.68 42.36
C HIS A 293 24.44 5.62 42.49
N HIS A 294 24.43 4.59 41.65
CA HIS A 294 25.45 3.53 41.68
C HIS A 294 26.85 4.09 41.36
N GLN A 295 26.96 5.06 40.44
CA GLN A 295 28.22 5.73 40.14
C GLN A 295 28.74 6.56 41.31
N ILE A 296 27.88 7.39 41.92
CA ILE A 296 28.22 8.19 43.12
C ILE A 296 28.70 7.28 44.25
N TRP A 297 28.04 6.14 44.45
CA TRP A 297 28.39 5.18 45.49
C TRP A 297 29.71 4.47 45.22
N ARG A 298 30.00 4.10 43.97
CA ARG A 298 31.28 3.52 43.55
C ARG A 298 32.46 4.44 43.88
N GLU A 299 32.30 5.73 43.60
CA GLU A 299 33.30 6.76 43.88
C GLU A 299 33.53 6.94 45.39
N ARG A 300 32.47 6.82 46.19
CA ARG A 300 32.53 6.95 47.65
C ARG A 300 33.07 5.70 48.36
N ALA A 301 32.75 4.50 47.87
CA ALA A 301 33.37 3.26 48.34
C ALA A 301 34.89 3.26 48.11
N ALA A 302 35.36 3.84 47.01
CA ALA A 302 36.78 3.96 46.71
C ALA A 302 37.56 4.83 47.72
N THR A 303 36.91 5.82 48.36
CA THR A 303 37.56 6.68 49.37
C THR A 303 37.77 5.97 50.70
N PHE A 304 36.92 5.01 51.08
CA PHE A 304 37.11 4.20 52.30
C PHE A 304 38.25 3.17 52.18
N ARG A 305 38.63 2.80 50.96
CA ARG A 305 39.76 1.88 50.72
C ARG A 305 41.13 2.56 50.86
N LEU A 306 41.18 3.84 51.23
CA LEU A 306 42.41 4.60 51.47
C LEU A 306 42.96 4.47 52.91
N PHE A 307 42.25 3.78 53.82
CA PHE A 307 42.72 3.50 55.19
C PHE A 307 43.78 2.36 55.22
N PRO A 308 44.69 2.32 56.22
CA PRO A 308 45.68 1.24 56.35
C PRO A 308 45.02 -0.15 56.53
N GLU A 309 45.59 -1.20 55.93
CA GLU A 309 45.04 -2.57 55.91
C GLU A 309 44.73 -3.14 57.31
N GLU A 310 45.52 -2.77 58.31
CA GLU A 310 45.36 -3.22 59.70
C GLU A 310 44.04 -2.73 60.32
N HIS A 311 43.52 -1.59 59.87
CA HIS A 311 42.26 -1.00 60.33
C HIS A 311 41.07 -1.47 59.49
N LEU A 312 41.30 -1.75 58.20
CA LEU A 312 40.30 -2.34 57.31
C LEU A 312 39.92 -3.77 57.73
N ALA A 313 40.86 -4.53 58.32
CA ALA A 313 40.63 -5.90 58.79
C ALA A 313 39.60 -6.01 59.94
N GLU A 314 39.35 -4.91 60.67
CA GLU A 314 38.36 -4.84 61.76
C GLU A 314 37.03 -4.21 61.31
N ILE A 315 36.94 -3.72 60.07
CA ILE A 315 35.73 -3.10 59.49
C ILE A 315 35.09 -4.08 58.50
N ASP A 316 33.89 -4.58 58.82
CA ASP A 316 33.13 -5.40 57.89
C ASP A 316 32.58 -4.56 56.72
N LEU A 317 33.30 -4.57 55.60
CA LEU A 317 32.91 -3.94 54.34
C LEU A 317 32.10 -4.87 53.42
N ALA A 318 31.88 -6.14 53.79
CA ALA A 318 31.08 -7.06 52.97
C ALA A 318 29.68 -6.52 52.64
N PRO A 319 28.96 -5.81 53.56
CA PRO A 319 27.69 -5.19 53.24
C PRO A 319 27.75 -4.12 52.14
N LEU A 320 28.94 -3.53 51.90
CA LEU A 320 29.18 -2.53 50.85
C LEU A 320 29.29 -3.18 49.47
N ASP A 321 30.06 -4.27 49.40
CA ASP A 321 30.33 -5.00 48.18
C ASP A 321 29.10 -5.82 47.74
N ASP A 322 28.37 -6.37 48.71
CA ASP A 322 27.07 -7.01 48.47
C ASP A 322 26.06 -6.02 47.87
N LEU A 323 26.02 -4.77 48.35
CA LEU A 323 25.16 -3.72 47.82
C LEU A 323 25.55 -3.32 46.37
N LEU A 324 26.85 -3.22 46.07
CA LEU A 324 27.33 -2.92 44.71
C LEU A 324 27.01 -4.05 43.73
N ALA A 325 27.15 -5.31 44.15
CA ALA A 325 26.78 -6.47 43.36
C ALA A 325 25.26 -6.54 43.14
N GLU A 326 24.47 -6.37 44.20
CA GLU A 326 22.99 -6.38 44.14
C GLU A 326 22.45 -5.26 43.25
N THR A 327 22.99 -4.05 43.33
CA THR A 327 22.58 -2.92 42.47
C THR A 327 23.00 -3.14 41.01
N GLY A 328 24.15 -3.76 40.75
CA GLY A 328 24.61 -4.12 39.41
C GLY A 328 23.75 -5.19 38.74
N GLU A 329 23.44 -6.29 39.44
CA GLU A 329 22.57 -7.36 38.92
C GLU A 329 21.15 -6.85 38.64
N ARG A 330 20.62 -5.98 39.50
CA ARG A 330 19.28 -5.40 39.32
C ARG A 330 19.22 -4.39 38.18
N LEU A 331 20.30 -3.65 37.92
CA LEU A 331 20.42 -2.78 36.75
C LEU A 331 20.33 -3.61 35.46
N GLU A 332 21.09 -4.70 35.36
CA GLU A 332 21.03 -5.58 34.18
C GLU A 332 19.65 -6.24 34.01
N GLY A 333 19.02 -6.67 35.12
CA GLY A 333 17.65 -7.18 35.11
C GLY A 333 16.62 -6.16 34.60
N SER A 334 16.76 -4.89 34.98
CA SER A 334 15.86 -3.79 34.56
C SER A 334 16.09 -3.42 33.09
N ILE A 335 17.35 -3.41 32.64
CA ILE A 335 17.72 -3.25 31.23
C ILE A 335 17.11 -4.39 30.40
N SER A 336 17.19 -5.65 30.88
CA SER A 336 16.60 -6.81 30.20
C SER A 336 15.08 -6.68 30.05
N ARG A 337 14.37 -6.29 31.10
CA ARG A 337 12.91 -6.05 31.04
C ARG A 337 12.53 -4.92 30.09
N THR A 338 13.32 -3.85 30.05
CA THR A 338 13.11 -2.73 29.12
C THR A 338 13.25 -3.20 27.67
N ARG A 339 14.21 -4.09 27.38
CA ARG A 339 14.37 -4.73 26.06
C ARG A 339 13.17 -5.61 25.70
N GLU A 340 12.70 -6.44 26.63
CA GLU A 340 11.52 -7.31 26.42
C GLU A 340 10.25 -6.48 26.15
N LEU A 341 10.05 -5.40 26.91
CA LEU A 341 8.92 -4.48 26.71
C LEU A 341 9.00 -3.75 25.36
N ALA A 342 10.19 -3.32 24.93
CA ALA A 342 10.37 -2.68 23.63
C ALA A 342 9.99 -3.63 22.47
N VAL A 343 10.38 -4.91 22.55
CA VAL A 343 9.98 -5.93 21.58
C VAL A 343 8.47 -6.17 21.61
N ALA A 344 7.87 -6.28 22.80
CA ALA A 344 6.42 -6.48 22.94
C ALA A 344 5.60 -5.32 22.36
N ILE A 345 6.00 -4.07 22.61
CA ILE A 345 5.37 -2.87 22.03
C ILE A 345 5.44 -2.92 20.49
N SER A 346 6.63 -3.19 19.93
CA SER A 346 6.81 -3.28 18.48
C SER A 346 5.94 -4.35 17.83
N LEU A 347 5.87 -5.55 18.44
CA LEU A 347 5.05 -6.66 17.93
C LEU A 347 3.56 -6.30 17.92
N LEU A 348 3.06 -5.65 18.98
CA LEU A 348 1.66 -5.25 19.11
C LEU A 348 1.27 -4.14 18.11
N GLU A 349 2.15 -3.17 17.90
CA GLU A 349 1.89 -2.04 17.00
C GLU A 349 2.01 -2.44 15.52
N THR A 350 2.78 -3.49 15.21
CA THR A 350 3.04 -3.95 13.84
C THR A 350 2.24 -5.18 13.41
N ALA A 351 1.46 -5.78 14.32
CA ALA A 351 0.74 -7.04 14.09
C ALA A 351 -0.14 -7.06 12.83
N GLU A 352 -0.75 -5.93 12.47
CA GLU A 352 -1.61 -5.82 11.29
C GLU A 352 -0.87 -5.48 9.98
N VAL A 353 0.39 -5.00 10.05
CA VAL A 353 1.13 -4.56 8.85
C VAL A 353 1.33 -5.71 7.84
N PRO A 354 1.70 -6.94 8.24
CA PRO A 354 1.81 -8.07 7.29
C PRO A 354 0.48 -8.44 6.61
N LEU A 355 -0.65 -8.31 7.31
CA LEU A 355 -1.98 -8.56 6.76
C LEU A 355 -2.35 -7.53 5.68
N VAL A 356 -2.02 -6.25 5.92
CA VAL A 356 -2.20 -5.18 4.94
C VAL A 356 -1.31 -5.40 3.71
N ILE A 357 -0.06 -5.80 3.89
CA ILE A 357 0.87 -6.16 2.80
C ILE A 357 0.32 -7.34 1.97
N ALA A 358 -0.14 -8.41 2.63
CA ALA A 358 -0.69 -9.57 1.95
C ALA A 358 -1.94 -9.23 1.12
N ARG A 359 -2.86 -8.45 1.70
CA ARG A 359 -4.06 -7.98 1.01
C ARG A 359 -3.73 -7.05 -0.16
N SER A 360 -2.72 -6.20 -0.01
CA SER A 360 -2.26 -5.30 -1.09
C SER A 360 -1.69 -6.10 -2.27
N ARG A 361 -0.96 -7.19 -2.00
CA ARG A 361 -0.46 -8.12 -3.05
C ARG A 361 -1.60 -8.82 -3.79
N GLU A 362 -2.60 -9.30 -3.06
CA GLU A 362 -3.77 -9.98 -3.63
C GLU A 362 -4.52 -9.04 -4.60
N VAL A 363 -4.88 -7.84 -4.14
CA VAL A 363 -5.57 -6.83 -4.96
C VAL A 363 -4.72 -6.40 -6.17
N LEU A 364 -3.40 -6.27 -6.02
CA LEU A 364 -2.49 -6.00 -7.15
C LEU A 364 -2.48 -7.13 -8.18
N SER A 365 -2.53 -8.38 -7.74
CA SER A 365 -2.58 -9.54 -8.65
C SER A 365 -3.90 -9.60 -9.42
N GLU A 366 -5.02 -9.35 -8.76
CA GLU A 366 -6.34 -9.26 -9.39
C GLU A 366 -6.39 -8.11 -10.40
N THR A 367 -5.83 -6.95 -10.03
CA THR A 367 -5.80 -5.77 -10.90
C THR A 367 -4.87 -5.96 -12.11
N ALA A 368 -3.76 -6.68 -11.95
CA ALA A 368 -2.87 -7.03 -13.06
C ALA A 368 -3.56 -7.94 -14.08
N LEU A 369 -4.31 -8.95 -13.62
CA LEU A 369 -5.10 -9.82 -14.50
C LEU A 369 -6.16 -9.05 -15.30
N LEU A 370 -6.83 -8.09 -14.65
CA LEU A 370 -7.80 -7.21 -15.29
C LEU A 370 -7.17 -6.26 -16.32
N LEU A 371 -5.94 -5.78 -16.09
CA LEU A 371 -5.20 -4.92 -17.02
C LEU A 371 -4.60 -5.67 -18.21
N GLU A 372 -4.22 -6.94 -18.02
CA GLU A 372 -3.67 -7.79 -19.07
C GLU A 372 -4.74 -8.39 -20.00
N GLY A 373 -6.01 -8.06 -19.79
CA GLY A 373 -7.12 -8.52 -20.64
C GLY A 373 -7.36 -10.03 -20.56
N VAL A 374 -6.95 -10.68 -19.47
CA VAL A 374 -7.22 -12.09 -19.23
C VAL A 374 -8.67 -12.19 -18.73
N GLU A 375 -9.62 -12.40 -19.65
CA GLU A 375 -10.88 -13.06 -19.28
C GLU A 375 -10.51 -14.37 -18.58
N GLU A 376 -10.94 -14.57 -17.33
CA GLU A 376 -10.91 -15.90 -16.72
C GLU A 376 -11.52 -16.87 -17.73
N PRO A 377 -10.83 -17.97 -18.08
CA PRO A 377 -11.51 -19.05 -18.77
C PRO A 377 -12.61 -19.49 -17.82
N LEU A 378 -13.87 -19.27 -18.20
CA LEU A 378 -14.97 -20.01 -17.64
C LEU A 378 -14.64 -21.49 -17.89
N GLU A 379 -14.03 -22.13 -16.89
CA GLU A 379 -13.89 -23.57 -16.87
C GLU A 379 -15.31 -24.13 -16.93
N ASP A 380 -15.58 -24.82 -18.05
CA ASP A 380 -16.72 -25.70 -18.22
C ASP A 380 -16.78 -26.65 -17.01
N ASP A 381 -17.69 -26.40 -16.08
CA ASP A 381 -18.42 -27.48 -15.43
C ASP A 381 -19.76 -27.00 -14.85
N HIS A 382 -20.82 -27.45 -15.53
CA HIS A 382 -22.17 -27.67 -15.00
C HIS A 382 -22.87 -26.54 -14.22
N PHE A 383 -23.61 -25.68 -14.93
CA PHE A 383 -24.92 -25.24 -14.45
C PHE A 383 -25.96 -25.19 -15.57
N GLN A 384 -26.97 -26.05 -15.45
CA GLN A 384 -28.19 -26.04 -16.25
C GLN A 384 -29.14 -24.96 -15.72
N SER A 385 -29.71 -24.20 -16.67
CA SER A 385 -31.05 -23.56 -16.68
C SER A 385 -31.45 -22.57 -15.58
N ASP A 386 -31.98 -21.44 -16.07
CA ASP A 386 -32.91 -20.51 -15.43
C ASP A 386 -32.39 -19.68 -14.25
N ASP A 387 -31.47 -18.76 -14.54
CA ASP A 387 -31.45 -17.43 -13.93
C ASP A 387 -30.64 -16.47 -14.84
N LEU A 388 -31.29 -15.92 -15.86
CA LEU A 388 -30.76 -14.79 -16.63
C LEU A 388 -31.05 -13.49 -15.87
N ALA A 389 -30.38 -13.33 -14.73
CA ALA A 389 -29.87 -12.05 -14.32
C ALA A 389 -28.35 -12.15 -14.52
N GLN A 390 -27.88 -11.63 -15.66
CA GLN A 390 -26.45 -11.39 -15.85
C GLN A 390 -25.95 -10.66 -14.59
N PRO A 391 -24.87 -11.13 -13.93
CA PRO A 391 -24.37 -10.45 -12.75
C PRO A 391 -24.05 -9.02 -13.15
N ASP A 392 -24.73 -8.09 -12.48
CA ASP A 392 -24.54 -6.66 -12.59
C ASP A 392 -23.05 -6.33 -12.70
N GLY A 393 -22.70 -5.61 -13.77
CA GLY A 393 -21.52 -4.77 -13.92
C GLY A 393 -20.26 -5.22 -13.19
N LEU A 394 -19.31 -5.77 -13.95
CA LEU A 394 -17.89 -5.55 -13.68
C LEU A 394 -17.62 -4.03 -13.77
N GLU A 395 -17.92 -3.29 -12.71
CA GLU A 395 -17.43 -1.94 -12.51
C GLU A 395 -15.90 -1.98 -12.47
N ARG A 396 -15.31 -1.67 -13.63
CA ARG A 396 -13.91 -1.79 -14.03
C ARG A 396 -12.90 -0.95 -13.19
N PRO A 397 -11.57 -1.26 -13.30
CA PRO A 397 -10.45 -1.11 -12.34
C PRO A 397 -10.32 0.13 -11.45
N SER A 398 -11.00 1.22 -11.78
CA SER A 398 -10.91 2.50 -11.09
C SER A 398 -11.20 2.44 -9.57
N ARG A 399 -12.18 1.65 -9.13
CA ARG A 399 -12.49 1.50 -7.69
C ARG A 399 -11.44 0.67 -6.94
N ASP A 400 -10.93 -0.39 -7.56
CA ASP A 400 -9.91 -1.24 -6.94
C ASP A 400 -8.51 -0.60 -6.97
N LEU A 401 -8.23 0.24 -7.97
CA LEU A 401 -7.02 1.08 -8.02
C LEU A 401 -7.00 2.18 -6.95
N VAL A 402 -8.15 2.81 -6.66
CA VAL A 402 -8.27 3.76 -5.52
C VAL A 402 -8.02 3.05 -4.18
N ARG A 403 -8.40 1.77 -4.07
CA ARG A 403 -8.07 0.94 -2.91
C ARG A 403 -6.56 0.63 -2.85
N ILE A 404 -5.94 0.28 -3.98
CA ILE A 404 -4.48 0.03 -4.08
C ILE A 404 -3.66 1.23 -3.62
N ALA A 405 -4.02 2.46 -4.00
CA ALA A 405 -3.28 3.64 -3.58
C ALA A 405 -3.38 3.93 -2.07
N ARG A 406 -4.46 3.48 -1.42
CA ARG A 406 -4.76 3.82 -0.01
C ARG A 406 -4.08 2.90 1.00
N TYR A 407 -3.89 1.62 0.68
CA TYR A 407 -3.32 0.65 1.60
C TYR A 407 -1.83 0.86 1.93
N PRO A 408 -0.96 1.23 0.97
CA PRO A 408 0.43 1.58 1.25
C PRO A 408 0.55 2.81 2.15
N ASP A 409 -0.30 3.83 1.94
CA ASP A 409 -0.31 5.06 2.75
C ASP A 409 -0.70 4.76 4.21
N GLU A 410 -1.73 3.93 4.45
CA GLU A 410 -2.15 3.52 5.79
C GLU A 410 -1.11 2.65 6.51
N ALA A 411 -0.34 1.83 5.77
CA ALA A 411 0.74 1.03 6.33
C ALA A 411 2.02 1.86 6.58
N ALA A 412 2.32 2.82 5.70
CA ALA A 412 3.44 3.75 5.85
C ALA A 412 3.23 4.71 7.02
N GLU A 413 2.00 5.20 7.25
CA GLU A 413 1.67 6.02 8.42
C GLU A 413 1.89 5.26 9.74
N ARG A 414 1.60 3.95 9.75
CA ARG A 414 1.86 3.07 10.91
C ARG A 414 3.35 2.77 11.10
N LEU A 415 4.14 2.67 10.04
CA LEU A 415 5.60 2.51 10.11
C LEU A 415 6.34 3.79 10.49
N ALA A 416 5.87 4.96 10.06
CA ALA A 416 6.40 6.26 10.47
C ALA A 416 6.19 6.53 11.97
N LEU A 417 5.12 6.01 12.58
CA LEU A 417 4.91 6.04 14.03
C LEU A 417 5.93 5.18 14.81
N LEU A 418 6.65 4.27 14.14
CA LEU A 418 7.58 3.31 14.73
C LEU A 418 9.06 3.72 14.62
N GLU A 419 9.41 4.69 13.77
CA GLU A 419 10.78 5.25 13.70
C GLU A 419 11.23 5.85 15.06
N GLY A 420 10.30 6.16 15.97
CA GLY A 420 10.60 6.56 17.35
C GLY A 420 11.27 5.47 18.21
N LEU A 421 11.30 4.20 17.77
CA LEU A 421 12.03 3.12 18.45
C LEU A 421 13.55 3.16 18.17
N GLU A 422 13.98 3.79 17.07
CA GLU A 422 15.40 4.01 16.76
C GLU A 422 16.00 5.16 17.59
N GLU A 423 15.18 6.11 18.03
CA GLU A 423 15.60 7.27 18.84
C GLU A 423 15.80 6.94 20.34
N ASP A 424 15.51 5.70 20.78
CA ASP A 424 15.78 5.26 22.15
C ASP A 424 17.27 5.09 22.45
N ARG A 425 17.65 5.45 23.69
CA ARG A 425 19.04 5.48 24.18
C ARG A 425 19.85 4.23 23.79
N ASP A 426 21.12 4.43 23.41
CA ASP A 426 22.08 3.45 22.83
C ASP A 426 22.07 2.01 23.41
N TYR A 427 21.71 1.82 24.68
CA TYR A 427 21.70 0.51 25.34
C TYR A 427 20.44 -0.35 25.06
N VAL A 428 19.38 0.24 24.51
CA VAL A 428 18.15 -0.46 24.06
C VAL A 428 18.29 -0.85 22.59
N SER A 429 18.71 0.08 21.73
CA SER A 429 18.89 -0.12 20.29
C SER A 429 20.04 -1.08 19.92
N SER A 430 21.02 -1.26 20.81
CA SER A 430 22.13 -2.23 20.64
C SER A 430 21.78 -3.68 21.02
N SER A 431 20.56 -3.96 21.48
CA SER A 431 20.16 -5.30 21.95
C SER A 431 19.81 -6.25 20.78
N PRO A 432 20.26 -7.53 20.78
CA PRO A 432 19.98 -8.44 19.67
C PRO A 432 18.48 -8.66 19.33
N PRO A 433 17.55 -8.80 20.30
CA PRO A 433 16.12 -8.89 19.99
C PRO A 433 15.53 -7.62 19.37
N VAL A 434 15.99 -6.45 19.81
CA VAL A 434 15.56 -5.16 19.26
C VAL A 434 16.12 -4.99 17.84
N GLN A 435 17.39 -5.34 17.61
CA GLN A 435 17.99 -5.33 16.27
C GLN A 435 17.30 -6.29 15.30
N ALA A 436 16.92 -7.49 15.77
CA ALA A 436 16.18 -8.44 14.94
C ALA A 436 14.80 -7.88 14.53
N GLU A 437 14.12 -7.18 15.44
CA GLU A 437 12.84 -6.55 15.15
C GLU A 437 13.01 -5.31 14.24
N LEU A 438 14.03 -4.48 14.44
CA LEU A 438 14.36 -3.37 13.52
C LEU A 438 14.66 -3.87 12.09
N LEU A 439 15.39 -4.98 11.95
CA LEU A 439 15.63 -5.61 10.66
C LEU A 439 14.33 -6.12 10.02
N ARG A 440 13.42 -6.68 10.82
CA ARG A 440 12.10 -7.09 10.34
C ARG A 440 11.28 -5.88 9.88
N LEU A 441 11.30 -4.78 10.62
CA LEU A 441 10.60 -3.53 10.25
C LEU A 441 11.18 -2.93 8.96
N ALA A 442 12.50 -2.91 8.81
CA ALA A 442 13.15 -2.47 7.59
C ALA A 442 12.73 -3.32 6.38
N ALA A 443 12.61 -4.64 6.54
CA ALA A 443 12.11 -5.52 5.49
C ALA A 443 10.63 -5.24 5.14
N LEU A 444 9.78 -5.02 6.15
CA LEU A 444 8.37 -4.65 5.93
C LEU A 444 8.23 -3.28 5.21
N GLN A 445 9.07 -2.31 5.57
CA GLN A 445 9.12 -1.01 4.91
C GLN A 445 9.58 -1.13 3.46
N GLN A 446 10.57 -1.97 3.18
CA GLN A 446 11.01 -2.24 1.82
C GLN A 446 9.90 -2.88 0.98
N ASP A 447 9.23 -3.92 1.52
CA ASP A 447 8.10 -4.58 0.85
C ASP A 447 6.98 -3.58 0.52
N LEU A 448 6.68 -2.64 1.42
CA LEU A 448 5.68 -1.60 1.19
C LEU A 448 6.10 -0.58 0.14
N ASN A 449 7.37 -0.16 0.15
CA ASN A 449 7.90 0.77 -0.85
C ASN A 449 7.87 0.15 -2.25
N GLU A 450 8.21 -1.15 -2.36
CA GLU A 450 8.11 -1.90 -3.62
C GLU A 450 6.66 -2.01 -4.09
N LEU A 451 5.71 -2.33 -3.20
CA LEU A 451 4.29 -2.38 -3.53
C LEU A 451 3.72 -1.02 -3.93
N ALA A 452 4.14 0.07 -3.26
CA ALA A 452 3.74 1.42 -3.62
C ALA A 452 4.23 1.81 -5.02
N LEU A 453 5.45 1.43 -5.38
CA LEU A 453 6.02 1.68 -6.71
C LEU A 453 5.25 0.92 -7.80
N VAL A 454 5.02 -0.39 -7.61
CA VAL A 454 4.27 -1.24 -8.55
C VAL A 454 2.82 -0.76 -8.67
N GLY A 455 2.19 -0.39 -7.54
CA GLY A 455 0.85 0.17 -7.53
C GLY A 455 0.75 1.51 -8.27
N ALA A 456 1.73 2.39 -8.11
CA ALA A 456 1.79 3.66 -8.84
C ALA A 456 1.97 3.45 -10.35
N GLU A 457 2.83 2.51 -10.76
CA GLU A 457 3.03 2.15 -12.17
C GLU A 457 1.73 1.62 -12.79
N LYS A 458 1.08 0.65 -12.14
CA LYS A 458 -0.18 0.06 -12.61
C LYS A 458 -1.34 1.06 -12.61
N SER A 459 -1.38 1.96 -11.63
CA SER A 459 -2.35 3.06 -11.62
C SER A 459 -2.11 4.06 -12.77
N SER A 460 -0.86 4.34 -13.12
CA SER A 460 -0.51 5.20 -14.26
C SER A 460 -0.87 4.54 -15.59
N GLU A 461 -0.60 3.24 -15.74
CA GLU A 461 -0.98 2.44 -16.91
C GLU A 461 -2.51 2.47 -17.11
N ALA A 462 -3.27 2.18 -16.06
CA ALA A 462 -4.73 2.23 -16.09
C ALA A 462 -5.29 3.62 -16.41
N ALA A 463 -4.71 4.69 -15.84
CA ALA A 463 -5.09 6.06 -16.15
C ALA A 463 -4.84 6.39 -17.63
N GLY A 464 -3.74 5.87 -18.21
CA GLY A 464 -3.45 5.94 -19.64
C GLY A 464 -4.52 5.26 -20.48
N LEU A 465 -4.90 4.01 -20.16
CA LEU A 465 -5.94 3.27 -20.87
C LEU A 465 -7.31 3.95 -20.78
N ILE A 466 -7.67 4.50 -19.61
CA ILE A 466 -8.93 5.26 -19.43
C ILE A 466 -8.92 6.54 -20.26
N ALA A 467 -7.80 7.27 -20.28
CA ALA A 467 -7.67 8.47 -21.09
C ALA A 467 -7.76 8.15 -22.58
N GLU A 468 -7.11 7.07 -23.03
CA GLU A 468 -7.20 6.61 -24.42
C GLU A 468 -8.63 6.18 -24.76
N ALA A 469 -9.30 5.39 -23.91
CA ALA A 469 -10.70 4.99 -24.12
C ALA A 469 -11.61 6.21 -24.31
N ARG A 470 -11.46 7.26 -23.48
CA ARG A 470 -12.23 8.51 -23.63
C ARG A 470 -11.96 9.24 -24.94
N VAL A 471 -10.70 9.26 -25.40
CA VAL A 471 -10.36 9.85 -26.72
C VAL A 471 -11.05 9.07 -27.83
N ARG A 472 -11.08 7.74 -27.76
CA ARG A 472 -11.76 6.88 -28.73
C ARG A 472 -13.28 7.06 -28.69
N GLU A 473 -13.86 7.19 -27.50
CA GLU A 473 -15.28 7.51 -27.31
C GLU A 473 -15.67 8.85 -27.98
N GLU A 474 -14.91 9.92 -27.69
CA GLU A 474 -15.13 11.24 -28.30
C GLU A 474 -14.95 11.21 -29.83
N GLU A 475 -13.96 10.47 -30.32
CA GLU A 475 -13.80 10.23 -31.75
C GLU A 475 -15.02 9.52 -32.34
N GLY A 476 -15.52 8.46 -31.70
CA GLY A 476 -16.72 7.72 -32.12
C GLY A 476 -17.92 8.64 -32.34
N PHE A 477 -18.25 9.48 -31.36
CA PHE A 477 -19.34 10.44 -31.49
C PHE A 477 -19.09 11.52 -32.55
N THR A 478 -17.85 11.98 -32.69
CA THR A 478 -17.46 12.93 -33.75
C THR A 478 -17.67 12.33 -35.13
N ARG A 479 -17.27 11.07 -35.32
CA ARG A 479 -17.43 10.33 -36.57
C ARG A 479 -18.90 10.06 -36.90
N ILE A 480 -19.76 9.81 -35.91
CA ILE A 480 -21.22 9.76 -36.08
C ILE A 480 -21.76 11.09 -36.62
N ALA A 481 -21.33 12.23 -36.06
CA ALA A 481 -21.75 13.54 -36.53
C ALA A 481 -21.27 13.84 -37.96
N ASP A 482 -20.02 13.50 -38.27
CA ASP A 482 -19.44 13.65 -39.61
C ASP A 482 -20.13 12.74 -40.64
N ALA A 483 -20.51 11.52 -40.25
CA ALA A 483 -21.28 10.60 -41.09
C ALA A 483 -22.65 11.21 -41.42
N ARG A 484 -23.39 11.70 -40.43
CA ARG A 484 -24.68 12.40 -40.65
C ARG A 484 -24.54 13.62 -41.55
N ALA A 485 -23.49 14.43 -41.36
CA ALA A 485 -23.22 15.58 -42.22
C ALA A 485 -22.93 15.16 -43.66
N ALA A 486 -22.20 14.05 -43.86
CA ALA A 486 -21.94 13.50 -45.18
C ALA A 486 -23.20 12.90 -45.83
N ILE A 487 -24.09 12.25 -45.07
CA ILE A 487 -25.41 11.79 -45.52
C ILE A 487 -26.24 12.98 -46.01
N ALA A 488 -26.33 14.04 -45.21
CA ALA A 488 -27.06 15.26 -45.58
C ALA A 488 -26.48 15.93 -46.84
N ALA A 489 -25.18 15.81 -47.06
CA ALA A 489 -24.48 16.30 -48.25
C ALA A 489 -24.50 15.31 -49.44
N MET A 490 -25.18 14.17 -49.32
CA MET A 490 -25.24 13.07 -50.31
C MET A 490 -23.86 12.52 -50.70
N ARG A 491 -22.89 12.55 -49.79
CA ARG A 491 -21.53 12.05 -49.99
C ARG A 491 -21.37 10.65 -49.39
N ILE A 492 -21.93 9.65 -50.05
CA ILE A 492 -22.01 8.26 -49.54
C ILE A 492 -20.65 7.70 -49.14
N ASP A 493 -19.62 7.83 -49.98
CA ASP A 493 -18.30 7.27 -49.64
C ASP A 493 -17.71 7.88 -48.36
N ALA A 494 -17.97 9.17 -48.12
CA ALA A 494 -17.53 9.85 -46.90
C ALA A 494 -18.37 9.43 -45.69
N ALA A 495 -19.69 9.31 -45.88
CA ALA A 495 -20.61 8.85 -44.84
C ALA A 495 -20.25 7.42 -44.39
N ARG A 496 -20.01 6.51 -45.33
CA ARG A 496 -19.61 5.12 -45.05
C ARG A 496 -18.30 5.05 -44.28
N ARG A 497 -17.25 5.75 -44.75
CA ARG A 497 -15.95 5.78 -44.04
C ARG A 497 -16.06 6.33 -42.63
N ASN A 498 -16.82 7.41 -42.43
CA ASN A 498 -17.00 7.99 -41.10
C ASN A 498 -17.83 7.06 -40.20
N TRP A 499 -18.86 6.43 -40.73
CA TRP A 499 -19.67 5.47 -39.99
C TRP A 499 -18.88 4.21 -39.59
N GLU A 500 -18.04 3.67 -40.48
CA GLU A 500 -17.10 2.58 -40.17
C GLU A 500 -16.08 3.02 -39.10
N ALA A 501 -15.47 4.21 -39.26
CA ALA A 501 -14.53 4.75 -38.28
C ALA A 501 -15.17 5.00 -36.90
N ALA A 502 -16.47 5.36 -36.86
CA ALA A 502 -17.20 5.48 -35.61
C ALA A 502 -17.33 4.13 -34.89
N ARG A 503 -17.67 3.07 -35.64
CA ARG A 503 -17.76 1.70 -35.10
C ARG A 503 -16.42 1.26 -34.52
N ASP A 504 -15.33 1.47 -35.27
CA ASP A 504 -13.98 1.14 -34.83
C ASP A 504 -13.61 1.91 -33.55
N ALA A 505 -13.87 3.21 -33.49
CA ALA A 505 -13.55 4.03 -32.34
C ALA A 505 -14.35 3.63 -31.08
N PHE A 506 -15.65 3.34 -31.22
CA PHE A 506 -16.44 2.83 -30.09
C PHE A 506 -15.98 1.44 -29.64
N PHE A 507 -15.63 0.57 -30.59
CA PHE A 507 -15.05 -0.74 -30.30
C PHE A 507 -13.75 -0.62 -29.51
N ASP A 508 -12.78 0.16 -30.02
CA ASP A 508 -11.49 0.39 -29.37
C ASP A 508 -11.69 0.96 -27.96
N SER A 509 -12.65 1.89 -27.78
CA SER A 509 -13.00 2.42 -26.45
C SER A 509 -13.50 1.33 -25.51
N LEU A 510 -14.43 0.48 -25.96
CA LEU A 510 -15.05 -0.57 -25.13
C LEU A 510 -14.09 -1.73 -24.84
N GLU A 511 -13.16 -2.01 -25.75
CA GLU A 511 -12.07 -2.97 -25.51
C GLU A 511 -11.20 -2.50 -24.34
N LEU A 512 -10.79 -1.23 -24.35
CA LEU A 512 -10.02 -0.61 -23.27
C LEU A 512 -10.86 -0.43 -21.98
N ARG A 513 -12.13 -0.03 -22.10
CA ARG A 513 -13.02 0.30 -20.98
C ARG A 513 -14.48 -0.02 -21.27
N GLU A 514 -14.93 -1.16 -20.74
CA GLU A 514 -16.32 -1.58 -20.76
C GLU A 514 -17.18 -0.63 -19.96
N GLU A 515 -18.19 -0.08 -20.62
CA GLU A 515 -19.18 0.77 -20.00
C GLU A 515 -20.53 0.51 -20.70
N GLU A 516 -21.47 -0.08 -19.96
CA GLU A 516 -22.79 -0.49 -20.48
C GLU A 516 -23.58 0.69 -21.07
N THR A 517 -23.49 1.86 -20.44
CA THR A 517 -24.14 3.09 -20.91
C THR A 517 -23.56 3.55 -22.25
N LEU A 518 -22.23 3.50 -22.41
CA LEU A 518 -21.57 3.80 -23.66
C LEU A 518 -21.98 2.78 -24.72
N ARG A 519 -21.91 1.47 -24.41
CA ARG A 519 -22.31 0.37 -25.31
C ARG A 519 -23.71 0.58 -25.87
N ALA A 520 -24.70 0.78 -24.99
CA ALA A 520 -26.08 1.01 -25.39
C ALA A 520 -26.27 2.30 -26.23
N SER A 521 -25.47 3.33 -25.97
CA SER A 521 -25.51 4.57 -26.75
C SER A 521 -24.86 4.41 -28.14
N ALA A 522 -23.70 3.75 -28.20
CA ALA A 522 -22.96 3.49 -29.42
C ALA A 522 -23.78 2.60 -30.36
N ASP A 523 -24.33 1.49 -29.87
CA ASP A 523 -25.18 0.57 -30.65
C ASP A 523 -26.36 1.30 -31.28
N ARG A 524 -27.02 2.17 -30.49
CA ARG A 524 -28.16 2.95 -30.96
C ARG A 524 -27.76 3.95 -32.05
N GLU A 525 -26.67 4.69 -31.87
CA GLU A 525 -26.21 5.69 -32.84
C GLU A 525 -25.66 5.04 -34.12
N ILE A 526 -24.88 3.97 -34.00
CA ILE A 526 -24.36 3.19 -35.13
C ILE A 526 -25.51 2.61 -35.95
N ALA A 527 -26.49 1.98 -35.30
CA ALA A 527 -27.65 1.43 -35.98
C ALA A 527 -28.48 2.53 -36.67
N ALA A 528 -28.73 3.65 -35.99
CA ALA A 528 -29.49 4.77 -36.54
C ALA A 528 -28.81 5.37 -37.78
N VAL A 529 -27.53 5.74 -37.68
CA VAL A 529 -26.78 6.31 -38.82
C VAL A 529 -26.59 5.28 -39.93
N GLY A 530 -26.41 4.01 -39.59
CA GLY A 530 -26.34 2.93 -40.56
C GLY A 530 -27.63 2.82 -41.38
N GLN A 531 -28.80 2.89 -40.74
CA GLN A 531 -30.08 2.90 -41.45
C GLN A 531 -30.22 4.15 -42.33
N GLU A 532 -29.87 5.33 -41.84
CA GLU A 532 -29.87 6.57 -42.65
C GLU A 532 -28.95 6.44 -43.89
N LEU A 533 -27.78 5.82 -43.74
CA LEU A 533 -26.84 5.56 -44.83
C LEU A 533 -27.42 4.57 -45.84
N LEU A 534 -27.99 3.45 -45.38
CA LEU A 534 -28.59 2.43 -46.24
C LEU A 534 -29.78 2.99 -47.02
N GLU A 535 -30.62 3.84 -46.39
CA GLU A 535 -31.73 4.52 -47.05
C GLU A 535 -31.22 5.42 -48.18
N LEU A 536 -30.19 6.25 -47.92
CA LEU A 536 -29.56 7.10 -48.94
C LEU A 536 -28.93 6.28 -50.07
N GLU A 537 -28.21 5.20 -49.74
CA GLU A 537 -27.62 4.29 -50.71
C GLU A 537 -28.70 3.65 -51.60
N ASN A 538 -29.79 3.19 -51.00
CA ASN A 538 -30.90 2.60 -51.73
C ASN A 538 -31.55 3.62 -52.67
N VAL A 539 -31.71 4.88 -52.26
CA VAL A 539 -32.20 5.97 -53.14
C VAL A 539 -31.36 6.06 -54.41
N LEU A 540 -30.02 6.10 -54.28
CA LEU A 540 -29.13 6.21 -55.43
C LEU A 540 -29.12 4.93 -56.28
N VAL A 541 -29.17 3.75 -55.64
CA VAL A 541 -29.25 2.45 -56.33
C VAL A 541 -30.52 2.37 -57.19
N VAL A 542 -31.69 2.67 -56.64
CA VAL A 542 -32.96 2.64 -57.40
C VAL A 542 -32.91 3.60 -58.59
N GLN A 543 -32.43 4.83 -58.38
CA GLN A 543 -32.29 5.82 -59.45
C GLN A 543 -31.33 5.32 -60.55
N ARG A 544 -30.17 4.79 -60.15
CA ARG A 544 -29.17 4.27 -61.09
C ARG A 544 -29.67 3.07 -61.88
N VAL A 545 -30.36 2.14 -61.22
CA VAL A 545 -30.98 0.99 -61.87
C VAL A 545 -32.02 1.46 -62.89
N ARG A 546 -32.85 2.45 -62.58
CA ARG A 546 -33.80 3.02 -63.54
C ARG A 546 -33.11 3.65 -64.77
N GLU A 547 -32.00 4.35 -64.58
CA GLU A 547 -31.18 4.86 -65.70
C GLU A 547 -30.66 3.74 -66.59
N LEU A 548 -30.13 2.66 -65.98
CA LEU A 548 -29.59 1.51 -66.70
C LEU A 548 -30.70 0.75 -67.45
N LEU A 549 -31.87 0.55 -66.83
CA LEU A 549 -33.05 -0.05 -67.46
C LEU A 549 -33.48 0.75 -68.71
N ASN A 550 -33.63 2.07 -68.57
CA ASN A 550 -34.00 2.93 -69.71
C ASN A 550 -32.94 2.90 -70.82
N ARG A 551 -31.66 2.81 -70.46
CA ARG A 551 -30.56 2.68 -71.43
C ARG A 551 -30.62 1.34 -72.16
N ALA A 552 -30.79 0.24 -71.43
CA ALA A 552 -30.89 -1.09 -72.00
C ALA A 552 -32.10 -1.22 -72.93
N GLU A 553 -33.26 -0.66 -72.56
CA GLU A 553 -34.44 -0.60 -73.43
C GLU A 553 -34.14 0.17 -74.73
N ASN A 554 -33.43 1.30 -74.65
CA ASN A 554 -33.03 2.05 -75.84
C ASN A 554 -32.04 1.29 -76.74
N GLN A 555 -31.04 0.62 -76.15
CA GLN A 555 -30.08 -0.22 -76.87
C GLN A 555 -30.78 -1.39 -77.56
N TYR A 556 -31.69 -2.05 -76.84
CA TYR A 556 -32.52 -3.13 -77.40
C TYR A 556 -33.34 -2.66 -78.60
N ASN A 557 -33.96 -1.47 -78.51
CA ASN A 557 -34.73 -0.88 -79.61
C ASN A 557 -33.87 -0.41 -80.81
N GLN A 558 -32.54 -0.35 -80.64
CA GLN A 558 -31.56 -0.01 -81.67
C GLN A 558 -30.84 -1.24 -82.23
N ASP A 559 -31.33 -2.45 -81.89
CA ASP A 559 -30.72 -3.74 -82.24
C ASP A 559 -29.32 -3.95 -81.64
N GLU A 560 -28.93 -3.16 -80.63
CA GLU A 560 -27.65 -3.29 -79.92
C GLU A 560 -27.76 -4.32 -78.77
N TYR A 561 -28.09 -5.57 -79.10
CA TYR A 561 -28.50 -6.56 -78.09
C TYR A 561 -27.39 -6.95 -77.10
N VAL A 562 -26.12 -6.98 -77.53
CA VAL A 562 -24.98 -7.27 -76.63
C VAL A 562 -24.87 -6.16 -75.57
N ALA A 563 -24.91 -4.90 -76.03
CA ALA A 563 -24.82 -3.74 -75.14
C ALA A 563 -26.01 -3.65 -74.18
N ALA A 564 -27.23 -4.00 -74.66
CA ALA A 564 -28.43 -4.08 -73.83
C ALA A 564 -28.28 -5.13 -72.72
N ARG A 565 -27.85 -6.36 -73.05
CA ARG A 565 -27.62 -7.43 -72.06
C ARG A 565 -26.58 -7.04 -71.02
N ASP A 566 -25.43 -6.52 -71.47
CA ASP A 566 -24.35 -6.14 -70.56
C ASP A 566 -24.78 -4.99 -69.62
N THR A 567 -25.57 -4.03 -70.12
CA THR A 567 -26.16 -2.95 -69.31
C THR A 567 -27.16 -3.48 -68.27
N LEU A 568 -27.94 -4.52 -68.61
CA LEU A 568 -28.87 -5.16 -67.67
C LEU A 568 -28.15 -5.98 -66.59
N LEU A 569 -27.05 -6.66 -66.94
CA LEU A 569 -26.20 -7.32 -65.94
C LEU A 569 -25.58 -6.30 -64.98
N GLN A 570 -25.16 -5.14 -65.48
CA GLN A 570 -24.73 -4.04 -64.62
C GLN A 570 -25.87 -3.53 -63.71
N ALA A 571 -27.10 -3.44 -64.22
CA ALA A 571 -28.26 -3.06 -63.43
C ALA A 571 -28.54 -4.08 -62.31
N GLN A 572 -28.44 -5.38 -62.60
CA GLN A 572 -28.59 -6.45 -61.63
C GLN A 572 -27.56 -6.32 -60.51
N GLN A 573 -26.28 -6.18 -60.85
CA GLN A 573 -25.20 -5.99 -59.87
C GLN A 573 -25.37 -4.71 -59.04
N THR A 574 -25.93 -3.65 -59.63
CA THR A 574 -26.19 -2.39 -58.92
C THR A 574 -27.34 -2.57 -57.92
N TRP A 575 -28.40 -3.28 -58.31
CA TRP A 575 -29.56 -3.57 -57.46
C TRP A 575 -29.19 -4.38 -56.21
N GLU A 576 -28.33 -5.38 -56.38
CA GLU A 576 -27.85 -6.29 -55.33
C GLU A 576 -27.01 -5.59 -54.24
N GLN A 577 -26.61 -4.31 -54.43
CA GLN A 577 -25.84 -3.56 -53.42
C GLN A 577 -26.64 -3.26 -52.16
N THR A 578 -27.95 -3.05 -52.28
CA THR A 578 -28.84 -2.70 -51.15
C THR A 578 -30.05 -3.63 -51.01
N ASN A 579 -30.33 -4.46 -52.01
CA ASN A 579 -31.51 -5.33 -52.07
C ASN A 579 -31.10 -6.80 -52.21
N ILE A 580 -31.82 -7.69 -51.51
CA ILE A 580 -31.54 -9.13 -51.52
C ILE A 580 -32.43 -9.85 -52.55
N GLU A 581 -33.64 -9.35 -52.77
CA GLU A 581 -34.60 -9.91 -53.71
C GLU A 581 -34.29 -9.50 -55.17
N PRO A 582 -34.49 -10.39 -56.16
CA PRO A 582 -34.31 -10.05 -57.57
C PRO A 582 -35.26 -8.95 -58.05
N ASN A 583 -34.82 -8.15 -59.03
CA ASN A 583 -35.67 -7.16 -59.68
C ASN A 583 -36.35 -7.76 -60.92
N SER A 584 -37.66 -8.01 -60.82
CA SER A 584 -38.45 -8.66 -61.87
C SER A 584 -38.47 -7.95 -63.22
N GLU A 585 -38.21 -6.63 -63.26
CA GLU A 585 -38.09 -5.88 -64.51
C GLU A 585 -36.76 -6.15 -65.22
N ILE A 586 -35.65 -6.24 -64.46
CA ILE A 586 -34.33 -6.60 -64.98
C ILE A 586 -34.36 -8.00 -65.57
N ASP A 587 -34.89 -8.97 -64.82
CA ASP A 587 -34.97 -10.38 -65.24
C ASP A 587 -35.73 -10.54 -66.57
N ARG A 588 -36.86 -9.84 -66.70
CA ARG A 588 -37.67 -9.88 -67.91
C ARG A 588 -36.94 -9.32 -69.12
N LEU A 589 -36.28 -8.18 -68.97
CA LEU A 589 -35.53 -7.55 -70.06
C LEU A 589 -34.29 -8.38 -70.44
N LEU A 590 -33.65 -9.04 -69.46
CA LEU A 590 -32.54 -9.98 -69.72
C LEU A 590 -33.00 -11.16 -70.58
N ILE A 591 -34.19 -11.70 -70.33
CA ILE A 591 -34.78 -12.77 -71.15
C ILE A 591 -34.94 -12.30 -72.61
N LEU A 592 -35.48 -11.09 -72.83
CA LEU A 592 -35.65 -10.53 -74.18
C LEU A 592 -34.30 -10.33 -74.89
N ALA A 593 -33.35 -9.65 -74.24
CA ALA A 593 -32.02 -9.39 -74.81
C ALA A 593 -31.27 -10.69 -75.13
N THR A 594 -31.36 -11.70 -74.26
CA THR A 594 -30.73 -13.00 -74.47
C THR A 594 -31.37 -13.77 -75.62
N ALA A 595 -32.70 -13.72 -75.76
CA ALA A 595 -33.42 -14.34 -76.87
C ALA A 595 -33.05 -13.70 -78.22
N ALA A 596 -32.97 -12.36 -78.27
CA ALA A 596 -32.56 -11.62 -79.46
C ALA A 596 -31.10 -11.93 -79.86
N LEU A 597 -30.17 -11.94 -78.91
CA LEU A 597 -28.78 -12.35 -79.15
C LEU A 597 -28.66 -13.77 -79.69
N SER A 598 -29.39 -14.72 -79.09
CA SER A 598 -29.37 -16.12 -79.54
C SER A 598 -29.85 -16.27 -80.98
N LEU A 599 -30.82 -15.44 -81.39
CA LEU A 599 -31.29 -15.38 -82.77
C LEU A 599 -30.24 -14.76 -83.70
N GLU A 600 -29.65 -13.63 -83.32
CA GLU A 600 -28.62 -12.91 -84.09
C GLU A 600 -27.41 -13.80 -84.37
N GLU A 601 -26.86 -14.46 -83.33
CA GLU A 601 -25.77 -15.43 -83.43
C GLU A 601 -26.10 -16.64 -84.34
N GLY A 602 -27.38 -17.01 -84.43
CA GLY A 602 -27.85 -18.05 -85.33
C GLY A 602 -27.98 -17.60 -86.78
N ARG A 603 -28.35 -16.33 -87.01
CA ARG A 603 -28.64 -15.74 -88.32
C ARG A 603 -27.41 -15.23 -89.05
N GLU A 604 -26.49 -14.59 -88.34
CA GLU A 604 -25.33 -13.94 -88.92
C GLU A 604 -24.06 -14.78 -88.76
N LEU A 605 -23.21 -14.76 -89.77
CA LEU A 605 -21.90 -15.42 -89.72
C LEU A 605 -20.82 -14.36 -89.51
N SER A 606 -20.49 -14.08 -88.26
CA SER A 606 -19.45 -13.10 -87.90
C SER A 606 -18.04 -13.61 -88.21
N PRO A 607 -17.07 -12.75 -88.61
CA PRO A 607 -15.65 -13.10 -88.74
C PRO A 607 -15.02 -13.73 -87.49
N SER A 608 -15.61 -13.50 -86.32
CA SER A 608 -15.17 -14.10 -85.05
C SER A 608 -15.80 -15.47 -84.76
N ASP A 609 -16.76 -15.95 -85.57
CA ASP A 609 -17.35 -17.28 -85.43
C ASP A 609 -16.27 -18.35 -85.73
N PRO A 610 -16.08 -19.37 -84.86
CA PRO A 610 -15.14 -20.46 -85.11
C PRO A 610 -15.30 -21.16 -86.47
N LEU A 611 -16.52 -21.20 -87.02
CA LEU A 611 -16.83 -21.80 -88.32
C LEU A 611 -16.73 -20.81 -89.49
N PHE A 612 -16.44 -19.53 -89.24
CA PHE A 612 -16.34 -18.49 -90.28
C PHE A 612 -15.35 -18.84 -91.41
N PRO A 613 -14.14 -19.37 -91.15
CA PRO A 613 -13.19 -19.67 -92.23
C PRO A 613 -13.74 -20.66 -93.27
N VAL A 614 -14.64 -21.55 -92.87
CA VAL A 614 -15.23 -22.57 -93.73
C VAL A 614 -16.54 -22.08 -94.34
N LEU A 615 -17.50 -21.68 -93.50
CA LEU A 615 -18.83 -21.26 -93.95
C LEU A 615 -18.80 -19.92 -94.70
N GLY A 616 -17.90 -19.02 -94.30
CA GLY A 616 -17.71 -17.72 -94.96
C GLY A 616 -17.15 -17.87 -96.37
N ASN A 617 -16.33 -18.90 -96.62
CA ASN A 617 -15.85 -19.22 -97.96
C ASN A 617 -16.98 -19.71 -98.86
N TYR A 618 -17.85 -20.61 -98.37
CA TYR A 618 -19.03 -21.05 -99.11
C TYR A 618 -19.97 -19.88 -99.45
N LEU A 619 -20.25 -18.99 -98.49
CA LEU A 619 -21.05 -17.79 -98.72
C LEU A 619 -20.42 -16.86 -99.77
N SER A 620 -19.10 -16.66 -99.71
CA SER A 620 -18.37 -15.81 -100.66
C SER A 620 -18.43 -16.36 -102.08
N LEU A 621 -18.18 -17.67 -102.25
CA LEU A 621 -18.29 -18.36 -103.53
C LEU A 621 -19.72 -18.33 -104.08
N ALA A 622 -20.71 -18.58 -103.24
CA ALA A 622 -22.12 -18.48 -103.63
C ALA A 622 -22.47 -17.08 -104.15
N ARG A 623 -21.97 -16.02 -103.49
CA ARG A 623 -22.19 -14.63 -103.90
C ARG A 623 -21.46 -14.29 -105.20
N GLU A 624 -20.25 -14.79 -105.41
CA GLU A 624 -19.52 -14.62 -106.69
C GLU A 624 -20.26 -15.32 -107.85
N ASP A 625 -20.66 -16.57 -107.65
CA ASP A 625 -21.40 -17.36 -108.64
C ASP A 625 -22.75 -16.69 -108.96
N TYR A 626 -23.49 -16.21 -107.95
CA TYR A 626 -24.72 -15.42 -108.15
C TYR A 626 -24.48 -14.17 -108.99
N ASN A 627 -23.53 -13.32 -108.59
CA ASN A 627 -23.27 -12.04 -109.27
C ASN A 627 -22.86 -12.24 -110.74
N ARG A 628 -22.04 -13.25 -111.02
CA ARG A 628 -21.69 -13.63 -112.40
C ARG A 628 -22.87 -14.20 -113.17
N GLY A 629 -23.69 -15.04 -112.52
CA GLY A 629 -24.92 -15.59 -113.09
C GLY A 629 -25.88 -14.49 -113.52
N VAL A 630 -26.11 -13.48 -112.67
CA VAL A 630 -26.95 -12.30 -112.97
C VAL A 630 -26.45 -11.56 -114.22
N LEU A 631 -25.13 -11.35 -114.34
CA LEU A 631 -24.54 -10.68 -115.50
C LEU A 631 -24.78 -11.47 -116.80
N LEU A 632 -24.57 -12.79 -116.78
CA LEU A 632 -24.79 -13.66 -117.94
C LEU A 632 -26.27 -13.77 -118.30
N PHE A 633 -27.14 -13.83 -117.30
CA PHE A 633 -28.59 -13.88 -117.48
C PHE A 633 -29.08 -12.61 -118.20
N ARG A 634 -28.63 -11.43 -117.78
CA ARG A 634 -28.93 -10.15 -118.44
C ARG A 634 -28.37 -10.04 -119.86
N GLN A 635 -27.35 -10.81 -120.20
CA GLN A 635 -26.77 -10.89 -121.55
C GLN A 635 -27.49 -11.91 -122.45
N GLY A 636 -28.57 -12.56 -121.97
CA GLY A 636 -29.31 -13.60 -122.71
C GLY A 636 -28.60 -14.96 -122.75
N ARG A 637 -27.57 -15.18 -121.92
CA ARG A 637 -26.82 -16.44 -121.83
C ARG A 637 -27.35 -17.30 -120.68
N GLU A 638 -28.60 -17.70 -120.79
CA GLU A 638 -29.36 -18.34 -119.71
C GLU A 638 -28.75 -19.68 -119.25
N ASP A 639 -28.33 -20.55 -120.16
CA ASP A 639 -27.74 -21.85 -119.81
C ASP A 639 -26.47 -21.73 -118.97
N GLU A 640 -25.67 -20.70 -119.23
CA GLU A 640 -24.43 -20.45 -118.50
C GLU A 640 -24.70 -19.77 -117.16
N ALA A 641 -25.69 -18.89 -117.10
CA ALA A 641 -26.17 -18.31 -115.86
C ALA A 641 -26.75 -19.37 -114.92
N ASN A 642 -27.56 -20.30 -115.45
CA ASN A 642 -28.19 -21.37 -114.68
C ASN A 642 -27.17 -22.29 -114.01
N ARG A 643 -26.07 -22.65 -114.68
CA ARG A 643 -24.97 -23.44 -114.06
C ARG A 643 -24.31 -22.71 -112.88
N LEU A 644 -24.18 -21.38 -112.96
CA LEU A 644 -23.65 -20.59 -111.85
C LEU A 644 -24.66 -20.48 -110.70
N PHE A 645 -25.95 -20.34 -111.02
CA PHE A 645 -27.00 -20.37 -110.00
C PHE A 645 -27.09 -21.71 -109.28
N ASP A 646 -26.96 -22.83 -109.98
CA ASP A 646 -26.96 -24.17 -109.36
C ASP A 646 -25.77 -24.35 -108.40
N ARG A 647 -24.57 -23.92 -108.81
CA ARG A 647 -23.39 -23.90 -107.94
C ARG A 647 -23.56 -22.98 -106.73
N SER A 648 -24.17 -21.81 -106.94
CA SER A 648 -24.49 -20.90 -105.85
C SER A 648 -25.44 -21.57 -104.85
N ILE A 649 -26.53 -22.19 -105.31
CA ILE A 649 -27.47 -22.94 -104.46
C ILE A 649 -26.78 -24.07 -103.70
N GLU A 650 -25.88 -24.83 -104.32
CA GLU A 650 -25.13 -25.89 -103.65
C GLU A 650 -24.25 -25.35 -102.52
N ASN A 651 -23.53 -24.25 -102.76
CA ASN A 651 -22.74 -23.59 -101.73
C ASN A 651 -23.61 -23.01 -100.60
N LEU A 652 -24.79 -22.46 -100.92
CA LEU A 652 -25.75 -21.98 -99.92
C LEU A 652 -26.33 -23.12 -99.06
N ARG A 653 -26.57 -24.30 -99.66
CA ARG A 653 -27.00 -25.49 -98.92
C ARG A 653 -25.93 -25.95 -97.93
N ASN A 654 -24.66 -26.00 -98.34
CA ASN A 654 -23.55 -26.34 -97.44
C ASN A 654 -23.48 -25.41 -96.22
N VAL A 655 -23.84 -24.13 -96.38
CA VAL A 655 -23.94 -23.18 -95.27
C VAL A 655 -25.13 -23.51 -94.37
N ARG A 656 -26.31 -23.74 -94.96
CA ARG A 656 -27.56 -24.00 -94.22
C ARG A 656 -27.60 -25.35 -93.51
N ASP A 657 -26.87 -26.36 -93.99
CA ASP A 657 -26.76 -27.66 -93.33
C ASP A 657 -26.08 -27.55 -91.96
N VAL A 658 -25.19 -26.56 -91.79
CA VAL A 658 -24.46 -26.30 -90.54
C VAL A 658 -25.06 -25.14 -89.75
N ARG A 659 -25.53 -24.09 -90.43
CA ARG A 659 -26.20 -22.91 -89.84
C ARG A 659 -27.58 -22.74 -90.48
N PRO A 660 -28.60 -23.49 -90.04
CA PRO A 660 -29.93 -23.48 -90.66
C PRO A 660 -30.59 -22.11 -90.70
N LEU A 661 -30.33 -21.24 -89.73
CA LEU A 661 -30.91 -19.91 -89.63
C LEU A 661 -30.15 -18.84 -90.45
N ASN A 662 -29.08 -19.20 -91.17
CA ASN A 662 -28.22 -18.23 -91.84
C ASN A 662 -29.02 -17.37 -92.84
N TRP A 663 -29.02 -16.07 -92.55
CA TRP A 663 -29.87 -15.09 -93.20
C TRP A 663 -29.48 -14.85 -94.66
N ASP A 664 -28.19 -14.58 -94.89
CA ASP A 664 -27.62 -14.32 -96.20
C ASP A 664 -27.85 -15.49 -97.17
N ALA A 665 -27.70 -16.73 -96.69
CA ALA A 665 -27.92 -17.90 -97.52
C ALA A 665 -29.38 -18.05 -97.95
N ARG A 666 -30.33 -17.82 -97.03
CA ARG A 666 -31.77 -17.92 -97.30
C ARG A 666 -32.22 -16.86 -98.30
N ILE A 667 -31.78 -15.61 -98.15
CA ILE A 667 -32.12 -14.53 -99.06
C ILE A 667 -31.51 -14.75 -100.45
N LEU A 668 -30.22 -15.11 -100.51
CA LEU A 668 -29.55 -15.28 -101.80
C LEU A 668 -30.19 -16.42 -102.61
N GLU A 669 -30.58 -17.51 -101.94
CA GLU A 669 -31.33 -18.60 -102.57
C GLU A 669 -32.69 -18.12 -103.12
N LEU A 670 -33.45 -17.36 -102.34
CA LEU A 670 -34.74 -16.81 -102.78
C LEU A 670 -34.57 -15.83 -103.96
N ARG A 671 -33.52 -15.00 -103.96
CA ARG A 671 -33.21 -14.07 -105.08
C ARG A 671 -32.83 -14.80 -106.35
N ILE A 672 -32.15 -15.95 -106.25
CA ILE A 672 -31.87 -16.82 -107.41
C ILE A 672 -33.17 -17.34 -108.01
N VAL A 673 -34.08 -17.84 -107.16
CA VAL A 673 -35.39 -18.35 -107.60
C VAL A 673 -36.23 -17.23 -108.22
N GLN A 674 -36.27 -16.04 -107.62
CA GLN A 674 -36.97 -14.88 -108.16
C GLN A 674 -36.48 -14.49 -109.57
N LEU A 675 -35.18 -14.59 -109.80
CA LEU A 675 -34.59 -14.23 -111.09
C LEU A 675 -34.80 -15.32 -112.15
N ARG A 676 -34.64 -16.59 -111.78
CA ARG A 676 -34.72 -17.72 -112.71
C ARG A 676 -36.16 -18.06 -113.10
N ASP A 677 -37.07 -17.97 -112.14
CA ASP A 677 -38.44 -18.47 -112.24
C ASP A 677 -39.45 -17.31 -112.07
N ALA A 678 -39.16 -16.16 -112.69
CA ALA A 678 -39.88 -14.90 -112.47
C ALA A 678 -41.41 -14.98 -112.71
N ASP A 679 -41.83 -15.69 -113.76
CA ASP A 679 -43.25 -15.83 -114.12
C ASP A 679 -44.05 -16.67 -113.10
N GLU A 680 -43.38 -17.59 -112.40
CA GLU A 680 -43.97 -18.48 -111.38
C GLU A 680 -43.62 -18.08 -109.94
N PHE A 681 -42.83 -17.01 -109.76
CA PHE A 681 -42.26 -16.67 -108.47
C PHE A 681 -43.32 -16.41 -107.40
N GLU A 682 -44.43 -15.76 -107.74
CA GLU A 682 -45.53 -15.51 -106.82
C GLU A 682 -46.16 -16.82 -106.29
N ASN A 683 -46.31 -17.83 -107.14
CA ASN A 683 -46.82 -19.15 -106.74
C ASN A 683 -45.81 -19.88 -105.85
N ILE A 684 -44.51 -19.79 -106.18
CA ILE A 684 -43.43 -20.37 -105.38
C ILE A 684 -43.34 -19.70 -104.01
N PHE A 685 -43.43 -18.37 -103.96
CA PHE A 685 -43.41 -17.58 -102.73
C PHE A 685 -44.59 -17.97 -101.82
N ALA A 686 -45.81 -18.00 -102.37
CA ALA A 686 -47.00 -18.41 -101.62
C ALA A 686 -46.89 -19.84 -101.09
N THR A 687 -46.32 -20.76 -101.89
CA THR A 687 -46.08 -22.14 -101.47
C THR A 687 -45.08 -22.19 -100.32
N ARG A 688 -43.96 -21.49 -100.41
CA ARG A 688 -42.94 -21.42 -99.34
C ARG A 688 -43.50 -20.82 -98.05
N TYR A 689 -44.27 -19.73 -98.15
CA TYR A 689 -44.94 -19.13 -97.00
C TYR A 689 -45.87 -20.11 -96.27
N ASN A 690 -46.75 -20.79 -97.02
CA ASN A 690 -47.69 -21.75 -96.43
C ASN A 690 -46.97 -22.98 -95.85
N GLN A 691 -45.90 -23.45 -96.50
CA GLN A 691 -45.09 -24.57 -96.02
C GLN A 691 -44.28 -24.23 -94.76
N ALA A 692 -43.77 -23.01 -94.64
CA ALA A 692 -43.10 -22.55 -93.42
C ALA A 692 -44.08 -22.58 -92.24
N LEU A 693 -45.29 -22.02 -92.41
CA LEU A 693 -46.32 -22.03 -91.37
C LEU A 693 -46.82 -23.43 -91.02
N ALA A 694 -47.03 -24.31 -92.01
CA ALA A 694 -47.47 -25.69 -91.77
C ALA A 694 -46.48 -26.53 -90.96
N ARG A 695 -45.20 -26.11 -90.93
CA ARG A 695 -44.12 -26.80 -90.21
C ARG A 695 -43.81 -26.18 -88.85
N LEU A 696 -44.61 -25.20 -88.39
CA LEU A 696 -44.37 -24.51 -87.11
C LEU A 696 -44.17 -25.45 -85.93
N ASP A 697 -45.01 -26.50 -85.82
CA ASP A 697 -44.93 -27.47 -84.73
C ASP A 697 -43.72 -28.43 -84.87
N GLN A 698 -43.20 -28.63 -86.08
CA GLN A 698 -42.15 -29.60 -86.39
C GLN A 698 -40.74 -28.99 -86.38
N ALA A 699 -40.58 -27.84 -87.05
CA ALA A 699 -39.33 -27.09 -87.15
C ALA A 699 -39.12 -26.14 -85.95
N GLY A 700 -40.21 -25.79 -85.27
CA GLY A 700 -40.21 -24.85 -84.16
C GLY A 700 -40.32 -23.39 -84.60
N PRO A 701 -40.73 -22.50 -83.68
CA PRO A 701 -41.03 -21.10 -83.97
C PRO A 701 -39.82 -20.30 -84.46
N LEU A 702 -38.61 -20.63 -84.00
CA LEU A 702 -37.38 -19.91 -84.33
C LEU A 702 -36.99 -20.09 -85.80
N GLU A 703 -37.03 -21.33 -86.29
CA GLU A 703 -36.71 -21.63 -87.68
C GLU A 703 -37.75 -21.02 -88.62
N VAL A 704 -39.04 -21.20 -88.31
CA VAL A 704 -40.13 -20.60 -89.09
C VAL A 704 -40.03 -19.07 -89.12
N TYR A 705 -39.72 -18.44 -87.99
CA TYR A 705 -39.50 -17.00 -87.93
C TYR A 705 -38.40 -16.54 -88.90
N SER A 706 -37.22 -17.19 -88.85
CA SER A 706 -36.11 -16.90 -89.77
C SER A 706 -36.48 -17.11 -91.25
N GLU A 707 -37.27 -18.15 -91.58
CA GLU A 707 -37.76 -18.36 -92.95
C GLU A 707 -38.70 -17.25 -93.42
N LEU A 708 -39.66 -16.86 -92.57
CA LEU A 708 -40.64 -15.82 -92.88
C LEU A 708 -40.01 -14.44 -92.98
N GLU A 709 -39.03 -14.14 -92.14
CA GLU A 709 -38.29 -12.89 -92.23
C GLU A 709 -37.54 -12.84 -93.58
N ALA A 710 -36.90 -13.93 -94.02
CA ALA A 710 -36.19 -13.97 -95.30
C ALA A 710 -37.16 -13.79 -96.48
N LEU A 711 -38.40 -14.28 -96.37
CA LEU A 711 -39.47 -13.99 -97.32
C LEU A 711 -39.87 -12.50 -97.29
N ALA A 712 -39.93 -11.88 -96.10
CA ALA A 712 -40.28 -10.48 -95.94
C ALA A 712 -39.22 -9.53 -96.53
N GLU A 713 -37.94 -9.93 -96.53
CA GLU A 713 -36.87 -9.20 -97.22
C GLU A 713 -37.09 -9.16 -98.76
N ILE A 714 -37.72 -10.19 -99.32
CA ILE A 714 -37.98 -10.26 -100.77
C ILE A 714 -39.29 -9.58 -101.15
N ASN A 715 -40.36 -9.81 -100.38
CA ASN A 715 -41.66 -9.16 -100.57
C ASN A 715 -42.28 -8.78 -99.21
N PRO A 716 -42.01 -7.58 -98.70
CA PRO A 716 -42.48 -7.15 -97.37
C PRO A 716 -43.99 -6.95 -97.31
N ASP A 717 -44.63 -6.69 -98.45
CA ASP A 717 -46.07 -6.38 -98.57
C ASP A 717 -46.94 -7.63 -98.76
N TYR A 718 -46.36 -8.84 -98.71
CA TYR A 718 -47.11 -10.08 -98.89
C TYR A 718 -48.24 -10.22 -97.85
N PRO A 719 -49.51 -10.48 -98.27
CA PRO A 719 -50.65 -10.51 -97.36
C PRO A 719 -50.47 -11.47 -96.19
N GLY A 720 -50.57 -10.94 -94.97
CA GLY A 720 -50.51 -11.73 -93.73
C GLY A 720 -49.10 -12.01 -93.19
N LEU A 721 -48.04 -11.83 -93.98
CA LEU A 721 -46.66 -12.12 -93.58
C LEU A 721 -46.23 -11.32 -92.34
N GLN A 722 -46.37 -10.01 -92.41
CA GLN A 722 -46.04 -9.09 -91.30
C GLN A 722 -46.84 -9.38 -90.02
N ALA A 723 -48.08 -9.88 -90.16
CA ALA A 723 -48.90 -10.25 -89.01
C ALA A 723 -48.41 -11.54 -88.33
N GLN A 724 -47.90 -12.51 -89.11
CA GLN A 724 -47.34 -13.74 -88.55
C GLN A 724 -45.96 -13.53 -87.95
N LEU A 725 -45.11 -12.71 -88.58
CA LEU A 725 -43.82 -12.30 -88.01
C LEU A 725 -44.00 -11.71 -86.61
N ARG A 726 -44.91 -10.73 -86.46
CA ARG A 726 -45.22 -10.15 -85.15
C ARG A 726 -45.69 -11.17 -84.11
N ARG A 727 -46.45 -12.21 -84.51
CA ARG A 727 -46.88 -13.27 -83.58
C ARG A 727 -45.72 -14.14 -83.12
N LEU A 728 -44.81 -14.46 -84.03
CA LEU A 728 -43.62 -15.24 -83.73
C LEU A 728 -42.61 -14.43 -82.90
N GLU A 729 -42.44 -13.13 -83.17
CA GLU A 729 -41.63 -12.22 -82.34
C GLU A 729 -42.08 -12.27 -80.87
N ILE A 730 -43.40 -12.26 -80.62
CA ILE A 730 -43.97 -12.39 -79.28
C ILE A 730 -43.71 -13.78 -78.69
N ALA A 731 -43.96 -14.84 -79.46
CA ALA A 731 -43.77 -16.22 -79.00
C ALA A 731 -42.30 -16.57 -78.69
N LEU A 732 -41.36 -15.93 -79.38
CA LEU A 732 -39.92 -16.11 -79.22
C LEU A 732 -39.29 -15.19 -78.18
N ASN A 733 -40.08 -14.35 -77.50
CA ASN A 733 -39.58 -13.32 -76.58
C ASN A 733 -38.60 -12.33 -77.26
N LEU A 734 -38.81 -12.04 -78.54
CA LEU A 734 -38.09 -10.98 -79.27
C LEU A 734 -38.82 -9.65 -79.17
N ARG A 735 -40.11 -9.69 -78.81
CA ARG A 735 -40.95 -8.53 -78.61
C ARG A 735 -41.86 -8.75 -77.42
N PRO A 736 -42.08 -7.75 -76.56
CA PRO A 736 -43.09 -7.85 -75.52
C PRO A 736 -44.48 -8.01 -76.15
N ASP A 737 -45.28 -8.91 -75.59
CA ASP A 737 -46.68 -9.10 -75.98
C ASP A 737 -47.45 -7.77 -75.78
N PRO A 738 -48.01 -7.15 -76.84
CA PRO A 738 -48.74 -5.91 -76.72
C PRO A 738 -49.88 -6.04 -75.71
N ALA A 739 -49.91 -5.18 -74.70
CA ALA A 739 -50.96 -5.22 -73.70
C ALA A 739 -52.33 -4.96 -74.35
N ASP A 740 -53.22 -5.94 -74.30
CA ASP A 740 -54.61 -5.78 -74.73
C ASP A 740 -55.39 -4.90 -73.72
N GLN A 741 -56.63 -4.51 -74.09
CA GLN A 741 -57.46 -3.68 -73.21
C GLN A 741 -57.73 -4.33 -71.85
N GLN A 742 -57.76 -5.67 -71.75
CA GLN A 742 -57.98 -6.37 -70.48
C GLN A 742 -56.75 -6.28 -69.57
N ARG A 743 -55.55 -6.50 -70.11
CA ARG A 743 -54.28 -6.35 -69.39
C ARG A 743 -54.03 -4.92 -68.96
N ILE A 744 -54.32 -3.93 -69.83
CA ILE A 744 -54.25 -2.51 -69.46
C ILE A 744 -55.21 -2.20 -68.31
N ALA A 745 -56.46 -2.66 -68.39
CA ALA A 745 -57.44 -2.46 -67.31
C ALA A 745 -57.01 -3.15 -66.00
N ARG A 746 -56.45 -4.36 -66.08
CA ARG A 746 -55.95 -5.09 -64.91
C ARG A 746 -54.73 -4.40 -64.29
N ALA A 747 -53.78 -3.95 -65.09
CA ALA A 747 -52.64 -3.15 -64.62
C ALA A 747 -53.11 -1.87 -63.90
N GLN A 748 -54.15 -1.21 -64.43
CA GLN A 748 -54.74 -0.03 -63.79
C GLN A 748 -55.42 -0.36 -62.44
N GLN A 749 -56.08 -1.52 -62.34
CA GLN A 749 -56.65 -1.99 -61.07
C GLN A 749 -55.56 -2.23 -60.01
N LEU A 750 -54.51 -2.98 -60.38
CA LEU A 750 -53.38 -3.27 -59.52
C LEU A 750 -52.68 -1.97 -59.06
N TYR A 751 -52.49 -1.02 -59.97
CA TYR A 751 -51.97 0.31 -59.64
C TYR A 751 -52.83 1.04 -58.61
N ASN A 752 -54.16 1.05 -58.79
CA ASN A 752 -55.07 1.71 -57.86
C ASN A 752 -55.11 1.02 -56.48
N GLU A 753 -55.01 -0.30 -56.45
CA GLU A 753 -54.89 -1.09 -55.22
C GLU A 753 -53.58 -0.78 -54.50
N ALA A 754 -52.44 -0.84 -55.21
CA ALA A 754 -51.13 -0.50 -54.68
C ALA A 754 -51.07 0.94 -54.15
N ARG A 755 -51.67 1.91 -54.86
CA ARG A 755 -51.73 3.31 -54.43
C ARG A 755 -52.53 3.52 -53.14
N ARG A 756 -53.48 2.65 -52.81
CA ARG A 756 -54.18 2.72 -51.50
C ARG A 756 -53.31 2.17 -50.37
N LEU A 757 -52.50 1.16 -50.68
CA LEU A 757 -51.59 0.52 -49.73
C LEU A 757 -50.28 1.31 -49.55
N SER A 758 -49.93 2.18 -50.51
CA SER A 758 -48.65 2.89 -50.53
C SER A 758 -48.42 3.79 -49.32
N GLY A 759 -49.48 4.29 -48.66
CA GLY A 759 -49.41 5.11 -47.45
C GLY A 759 -49.35 4.31 -46.12
N GLY A 760 -49.41 2.99 -46.20
CA GLY A 760 -49.61 2.08 -45.08
C GLY A 760 -48.37 1.67 -44.28
N SER A 761 -48.49 0.59 -43.49
CA SER A 761 -47.38 -0.06 -42.78
C SER A 761 -46.36 -0.68 -43.75
N ARG A 762 -45.15 -1.03 -43.28
CA ARG A 762 -44.10 -1.65 -44.12
C ARG A 762 -44.61 -2.87 -44.89
N ASP A 763 -45.34 -3.77 -44.24
CA ASP A 763 -45.93 -4.95 -44.89
C ASP A 763 -46.92 -4.59 -46.00
N GLN A 764 -47.73 -3.54 -45.79
CA GLN A 764 -48.65 -3.04 -46.81
C GLN A 764 -47.90 -2.46 -48.01
N VAL A 765 -46.77 -1.78 -47.78
CA VAL A 765 -45.91 -1.28 -48.84
C VAL A 765 -45.23 -2.42 -49.60
N VAL A 766 -44.82 -3.51 -48.92
CA VAL A 766 -44.28 -4.72 -49.60
C VAL A 766 -45.32 -5.32 -50.54
N VAL A 767 -46.58 -5.44 -50.09
CA VAL A 767 -47.69 -5.89 -50.93
C VAL A 767 -47.91 -4.93 -52.10
N ALA A 768 -47.87 -3.62 -51.86
CA ALA A 768 -48.01 -2.61 -52.92
C ALA A 768 -46.92 -2.73 -54.00
N VAL A 769 -45.67 -2.99 -53.62
CA VAL A 769 -44.56 -3.22 -54.55
C VAL A 769 -44.83 -4.46 -55.40
N SER A 770 -45.23 -5.58 -54.81
CA SER A 770 -45.56 -6.80 -55.56
C SER A 770 -46.70 -6.57 -56.57
N LEU A 771 -47.76 -5.85 -56.17
CA LEU A 771 -48.85 -5.49 -57.09
C LEU A 771 -48.39 -4.61 -58.26
N LEU A 772 -47.44 -3.70 -58.00
CA LEU A 772 -46.88 -2.83 -59.05
C LEU A 772 -45.92 -3.58 -59.96
N GLU A 773 -45.14 -4.54 -59.47
CA GLU A 773 -44.31 -5.41 -60.31
C GLU A 773 -45.17 -6.24 -61.28
N ASP A 774 -46.30 -6.78 -60.79
CA ASP A 774 -47.30 -7.44 -61.62
C ASP A 774 -47.91 -6.47 -62.65
N ALA A 775 -48.21 -5.24 -62.24
CA ALA A 775 -48.74 -4.20 -63.13
C ALA A 775 -47.74 -3.79 -64.22
N VAL A 776 -46.45 -3.67 -63.89
CA VAL A 776 -45.36 -3.47 -64.86
C VAL A 776 -45.23 -4.70 -65.76
N GLY A 777 -45.47 -5.91 -65.25
CA GLY A 777 -45.66 -7.15 -66.01
C GLY A 777 -46.67 -7.01 -67.14
N LEU A 778 -47.86 -6.56 -66.79
CA LEU A 778 -49.01 -6.49 -67.69
C LEU A 778 -48.97 -5.30 -68.65
N ASN A 779 -48.39 -4.18 -68.24
CA ASN A 779 -48.24 -2.98 -69.07
C ASN A 779 -46.89 -2.28 -68.83
N PRO A 780 -45.80 -2.78 -69.46
CA PRO A 780 -44.46 -2.24 -69.27
C PRO A 780 -44.32 -0.76 -69.65
N GLY A 781 -45.13 -0.26 -70.58
CA GLY A 781 -45.06 1.14 -71.03
C GLY A 781 -45.66 2.16 -70.06
N ASN A 782 -46.26 1.73 -68.95
CA ASN A 782 -46.93 2.63 -68.02
C ASN A 782 -45.93 3.33 -67.07
N ARG A 783 -45.64 4.59 -67.37
CA ARG A 783 -44.70 5.42 -66.59
C ARG A 783 -45.16 5.68 -65.16
N ASP A 784 -46.46 5.82 -64.92
CA ASP A 784 -46.99 6.12 -63.58
C ASP A 784 -46.81 4.93 -62.64
N VAL A 785 -46.96 3.70 -63.16
CA VAL A 785 -46.72 2.46 -62.41
C VAL A 785 -45.25 2.33 -62.07
N ARG A 786 -44.35 2.51 -63.05
CA ARG A 786 -42.89 2.47 -62.83
C ARG A 786 -42.44 3.51 -61.81
N PHE A 787 -42.95 4.73 -61.91
CA PHE A 787 -42.61 5.81 -60.97
C PHE A 787 -43.03 5.47 -59.53
N LEU A 788 -44.27 5.01 -59.32
CA LEU A 788 -44.73 4.62 -57.99
C LEU A 788 -43.97 3.40 -57.46
N LEU A 789 -43.62 2.45 -58.33
CA LEU A 789 -42.82 1.28 -57.96
C LEU A 789 -41.44 1.70 -57.44
N ASP A 790 -40.76 2.61 -58.14
CA ASP A 790 -39.45 3.12 -57.73
C ASP A 790 -39.55 3.91 -56.41
N GLU A 791 -40.57 4.77 -56.26
CA GLU A 791 -40.82 5.52 -55.02
C GLU A 791 -41.03 4.57 -53.82
N LEU A 792 -41.79 3.49 -54.01
CA LEU A 792 -42.03 2.52 -52.95
C LEU A 792 -40.82 1.63 -52.66
N ARG A 793 -40.02 1.28 -53.67
CA ARG A 793 -38.74 0.57 -53.48
C ARG A 793 -37.74 1.41 -52.69
N ILE A 794 -37.69 2.72 -52.94
CA ILE A 794 -36.93 3.67 -52.13
C ILE A 794 -37.44 3.65 -50.68
N ARG A 795 -38.76 3.76 -50.50
CA ARG A 795 -39.41 3.80 -49.18
C ARG A 795 -39.24 2.52 -48.36
N LEU A 796 -39.22 1.36 -49.00
CA LEU A 796 -38.98 0.09 -48.31
C LEU A 796 -37.56 -0.05 -47.78
N GLY A 797 -36.63 0.76 -48.31
CA GLY A 797 -35.21 0.72 -47.97
C GLY A 797 -34.54 -0.58 -48.42
N GLY A 798 -33.22 -0.63 -48.26
CA GLY A 798 -32.50 -1.89 -48.34
C GLY A 798 -32.88 -2.83 -47.18
N ARG A 799 -32.77 -4.14 -47.38
CA ARG A 799 -33.02 -5.16 -46.35
C ARG A 799 -31.76 -5.75 -45.72
N ALA A 800 -30.58 -5.28 -46.13
CA ALA A 800 -29.31 -5.73 -45.55
C ALA A 800 -29.19 -5.24 -44.10
N ALA A 801 -28.66 -6.10 -43.21
CA ALA A 801 -28.30 -5.66 -41.87
C ALA A 801 -27.07 -4.77 -41.98
N VAL A 802 -27.17 -3.54 -41.46
CA VAL A 802 -26.15 -2.51 -41.72
C VAL A 802 -24.91 -2.75 -40.86
N ALA A 803 -25.08 -3.06 -39.59
CA ALA A 803 -24.01 -3.39 -38.65
C ALA A 803 -24.45 -4.45 -37.64
N LEU A 804 -23.45 -5.08 -37.02
CA LEU A 804 -23.61 -5.85 -35.79
C LEU A 804 -23.69 -4.90 -34.59
N SER A 805 -24.27 -5.37 -33.48
CA SER A 805 -24.08 -4.72 -32.18
C SER A 805 -22.59 -4.73 -31.81
N THR A 806 -22.14 -3.80 -30.98
CA THR A 806 -20.74 -3.76 -30.50
C THR A 806 -20.33 -5.06 -29.80
N THR A 807 -21.27 -5.73 -29.11
CA THR A 807 -21.08 -7.08 -28.56
C THR A 807 -20.81 -8.14 -29.64
N ASP A 808 -21.65 -8.15 -30.67
CA ASP A 808 -21.55 -9.12 -31.75
C ASP A 808 -20.34 -8.83 -32.65
N GLU A 809 -19.94 -7.56 -32.79
CA GLU A 809 -18.73 -7.12 -33.47
C GLU A 809 -17.47 -7.62 -32.75
N GLN A 810 -17.44 -7.60 -31.40
CA GLN A 810 -16.36 -8.21 -30.60
C GLN A 810 -16.21 -9.69 -30.89
N GLN A 811 -17.32 -10.43 -30.91
CA GLN A 811 -17.30 -11.85 -31.25
C GLN A 811 -16.91 -12.08 -32.71
N TYR A 812 -17.36 -11.22 -33.63
CA TYR A 812 -17.00 -11.29 -35.05
C TYR A 812 -15.49 -11.12 -35.27
N ARG A 813 -14.88 -10.08 -34.67
CA ARG A 813 -13.42 -9.86 -34.76
C ARG A 813 -12.63 -10.99 -34.12
N ARG A 814 -13.09 -11.50 -32.98
CA ARG A 814 -12.50 -12.69 -32.34
C ARG A 814 -12.54 -13.89 -33.30
N ALA A 815 -13.65 -14.13 -33.99
CA ALA A 815 -13.76 -15.19 -34.99
C ALA A 815 -12.81 -14.98 -36.18
N GLU A 816 -12.64 -13.74 -36.67
CA GLU A 816 -11.67 -13.41 -37.71
C GLU A 816 -10.23 -13.69 -37.27
N THR A 817 -9.84 -13.24 -36.07
CA THR A 817 -8.51 -13.48 -35.50
C THR A 817 -8.22 -14.96 -35.35
N LEU A 818 -9.16 -15.74 -34.78
CA LEU A 818 -9.03 -17.18 -34.63
C LEU A 818 -8.91 -17.88 -36.01
N PHE A 819 -9.66 -17.43 -37.00
CA PHE A 819 -9.55 -17.94 -38.37
C PHE A 819 -8.17 -17.66 -38.98
N GLN A 820 -7.64 -16.44 -38.80
CA GLN A 820 -6.30 -16.07 -39.25
C GLN A 820 -5.20 -16.88 -38.56
N GLN A 821 -5.37 -17.16 -37.26
CA GLN A 821 -4.47 -18.00 -36.46
C GLN A 821 -4.60 -19.51 -36.76
N GLY A 822 -5.50 -19.91 -37.66
CA GLY A 822 -5.70 -21.31 -38.05
C GLY A 822 -6.59 -22.12 -37.09
N GLN A 823 -7.20 -21.48 -36.09
CA GLN A 823 -8.14 -22.09 -35.14
C GLN A 823 -9.56 -22.15 -35.75
N VAL A 824 -9.68 -22.83 -36.90
CA VAL A 824 -10.84 -22.76 -37.79
C VAL A 824 -12.14 -23.27 -37.12
N VAL A 825 -12.07 -24.26 -36.23
CA VAL A 825 -13.25 -24.82 -35.54
C VAL A 825 -13.86 -23.84 -34.54
N GLN A 826 -13.03 -23.13 -33.78
CA GLN A 826 -13.52 -22.13 -32.81
C GLN A 826 -14.08 -20.90 -33.54
N ALA A 827 -13.39 -20.44 -34.59
CA ALA A 827 -13.91 -19.38 -35.46
C ALA A 827 -15.27 -19.75 -36.06
N PHE A 828 -15.45 -20.99 -36.50
CA PHE A 828 -16.73 -21.50 -37.00
C PHE A 828 -17.82 -21.44 -35.92
N ALA A 829 -17.55 -21.96 -34.70
CA ALA A 829 -18.53 -21.97 -33.62
C ALA A 829 -19.05 -20.57 -33.25
N ILE A 830 -18.15 -19.58 -33.17
CA ILE A 830 -18.52 -18.18 -32.91
C ILE A 830 -19.34 -17.61 -34.07
N THR A 831 -18.91 -17.86 -35.32
CA THR A 831 -19.61 -17.40 -36.52
C THR A 831 -21.03 -17.98 -36.62
N GLU A 832 -21.22 -19.27 -36.31
CA GLU A 832 -22.54 -19.92 -36.27
C GLU A 832 -23.44 -19.30 -35.20
N ARG A 833 -22.88 -19.03 -34.02
CA ARG A 833 -23.62 -18.39 -32.93
C ARG A 833 -24.07 -16.99 -33.31
N LEU A 834 -23.21 -16.20 -33.95
CA LEU A 834 -23.56 -14.87 -34.45
C LEU A 834 -24.68 -14.92 -35.49
N LEU A 835 -24.66 -15.89 -36.40
CA LEU A 835 -25.72 -16.08 -37.41
C LEU A 835 -27.02 -16.67 -36.85
N SER A 836 -27.00 -17.20 -35.63
CA SER A 836 -28.23 -17.62 -34.95
C SER A 836 -29.09 -16.41 -34.53
N ASN A 837 -28.49 -15.23 -34.36
CA ASN A 837 -29.22 -13.97 -34.15
C ASN A 837 -29.86 -13.51 -35.48
N PRO A 838 -31.19 -13.38 -35.55
CA PRO A 838 -31.89 -12.95 -36.76
C PRO A 838 -31.42 -11.59 -37.30
N GLU A 839 -30.98 -10.68 -36.43
CA GLU A 839 -30.51 -9.34 -36.82
C GLU A 839 -29.18 -9.38 -37.58
N ASN A 840 -28.37 -10.42 -37.35
CA ASN A 840 -27.02 -10.55 -37.92
C ASN A 840 -27.01 -11.32 -39.25
N GLN A 841 -28.08 -12.06 -39.56
CA GLN A 841 -28.15 -12.91 -40.77
C GLN A 841 -28.00 -12.12 -42.07
N GLY A 842 -28.40 -10.85 -42.05
CA GLY A 842 -28.28 -9.94 -43.18
C GLY A 842 -26.95 -9.19 -43.28
N TYR A 843 -25.97 -9.43 -42.40
CA TYR A 843 -24.70 -8.69 -42.37
C TYR A 843 -23.67 -9.34 -43.30
N PRO A 844 -23.32 -8.72 -44.45
CA PRO A 844 -22.52 -9.36 -45.50
C PRO A 844 -21.13 -9.85 -45.05
N PRO A 845 -20.35 -9.11 -44.22
CA PRO A 845 -19.04 -9.58 -43.76
C PRO A 845 -19.11 -10.87 -42.95
N LEU A 846 -20.14 -11.05 -42.10
CA LEU A 846 -20.34 -12.28 -41.33
C LEU A 846 -20.69 -13.48 -42.22
N VAL A 847 -21.50 -13.26 -43.26
CA VAL A 847 -21.82 -14.29 -44.25
C VAL A 847 -20.58 -14.68 -45.08
N ASP A 848 -19.76 -13.71 -45.47
CA ASP A 848 -18.50 -13.98 -46.17
C ASP A 848 -17.50 -14.74 -45.29
N LEU A 849 -17.35 -14.34 -44.02
CA LEU A 849 -16.52 -15.05 -43.05
C LEU A 849 -16.96 -16.51 -42.91
N ARG A 850 -18.27 -16.76 -42.78
CA ARG A 850 -18.82 -18.13 -42.77
C ARG A 850 -18.44 -18.91 -44.02
N ARG A 851 -18.59 -18.31 -45.21
CA ARG A 851 -18.24 -18.96 -46.48
C ARG A 851 -16.75 -19.31 -46.53
N ARG A 852 -15.86 -18.39 -46.13
CA ARG A 852 -14.40 -18.60 -46.11
C ARG A 852 -13.99 -19.68 -45.12
N ILE A 853 -14.62 -19.73 -43.95
CA ILE A 853 -14.43 -20.79 -42.96
C ILE A 853 -14.92 -22.13 -43.51
N GLY A 854 -16.12 -22.17 -44.12
CA GLY A 854 -16.70 -23.36 -44.72
C GLY A 854 -15.83 -23.98 -45.81
N LEU A 855 -15.29 -23.15 -46.72
CA LEU A 855 -14.33 -23.59 -47.73
C LEU A 855 -13.07 -24.24 -47.13
N ARG A 856 -12.62 -23.76 -45.98
CA ARG A 856 -11.43 -24.30 -45.29
C ARG A 856 -11.74 -25.57 -44.50
N LEU A 857 -12.98 -25.75 -44.07
CA LEU A 857 -13.49 -26.96 -43.41
C LEU A 857 -14.03 -28.01 -44.40
N GLY A 858 -14.25 -27.64 -45.65
CA GLY A 858 -14.81 -28.53 -46.69
C GLY A 858 -16.31 -28.76 -46.56
N ILE A 859 -17.07 -27.79 -46.04
CA ILE A 859 -18.52 -27.82 -45.83
C ILE A 859 -19.26 -26.76 -46.64
#